data_AF-A0A2G6G4Q6-F1
#
_entry.id   AF-A0A2G6G4Q6-F1
#
_cell.length_a   1.000
_cell.length_b   1.000
_cell.length_c   1.000
_cell.angle_alpha   90.00
_cell.angle_beta   90.00
_cell.angle_gamma   90.00
#
_symmetry.space_group_name_H-M   'P 1'
#
loop_
_entity.id
_entity.type
_entity.pdbx_description
1 polymer ?
#
loop_
_entity_poly.entity_id
_entity_poly.type
_entity_poly.pdbx_seq_one_letter_code
_entity_poly.pdbx_strand_id
1 'polypeptide(L)'
;MRQLKTKPFDFFVGVYSLEELVTRDSRVCVINIMGNESRKVTPVSHVYSGGNVVAGVQYGREGELETALGPIPVYPSVREVIKSGHTFDTGVIYLPPAAVSQAVSELVTYNENLKRIFIVTEKVSTADSRNIRFLCQEAGVDVVGCNCLGVANAWDQVRIGGALGGDAPGETLQKGTVAIHSNSGNFTTTITEYLRTEGFGISTAVSSGKDVYVHFALAEFLFAAHNDPRTKAVALYVEPGGYYERVALDLIEERRIAFSKPIVACVTGRWKKDITRSCGHAGALSGSGDDAESKEGWFDEYFGVGPFDPANPKVSTRGVRVESIQDIPAAMRAVYDELGMEPDFPSQGDLSLKVWLKDHVVTLPKELELPLTEPLAPYNEQLALVNKQVGAQYLRRNMSDASGASRMDPVTQVAELHGKPILDLATRTLEENIFFSLAKTMPDKDEIDTVNTLLNLMMRLDSGEMAAVDRARANGATPNAYLATEMASLGERPVLRRAGELIDYVTTMIREYGLDEKNNDIPAAMEEQIVADLLVRKAEKQDEETAFLLKLVTASRKKCTALRVCKHVLAMAGKRKMAVRDLQAFLVSSIVLCMMWKRLLDKSVSRQLVVDMPQYLYCIARLFACAVIDRDNNKTWAKLTTGPLANMKGSFTKNAFSILFNTRPTEVELTEFKYLIGLTLTNGPGTISAKGAKESVSARNAISMAFVGFLANTGLAHGGNGFEAVEYLLENFKDVDLKDPGNADHGLDLKALAATAAKNYGVFKTREKALGNLRPRPIPCVNHPVFKGNAVNIDPREDFVRKQFVEHGISNVFLDFYHDLVQELHNQGVTRNVFCVNIDAVLAVIALKLVWKNRASGKVTDDMIKKLVFTLFLFGRTIGVSAEIADHRDRGTDMDCRTPQSKLTYVI
;
A
#
# COMPACT_ATOMS: atom_id res chain seq x y z
N MET A 1 33.43 44.63 -7.93
CA MET A 1 33.79 43.23 -7.65
C MET A 1 34.86 43.23 -6.59
N ARG A 2 34.62 42.60 -5.44
CA ARG A 2 35.65 42.41 -4.41
C ARG A 2 36.09 40.94 -4.52
N GLN A 3 37.18 40.66 -5.23
CA GLN A 3 37.76 39.32 -5.22
C GLN A 3 38.41 39.09 -3.85
N LEU A 4 37.61 38.66 -2.87
CA LEU A 4 38.09 38.24 -1.57
C LEU A 4 38.91 36.96 -1.74
N LYS A 5 40.14 36.96 -1.22
CA LYS A 5 41.02 35.80 -1.24
C LYS A 5 41.49 35.51 0.18
N THR A 6 41.39 34.25 0.60
CA THR A 6 41.87 33.82 1.92
C THR A 6 43.02 32.85 1.71
N LYS A 7 44.25 33.22 2.10
CA LYS A 7 45.39 32.30 2.04
C LYS A 7 45.08 31.04 2.87
N PRO A 8 45.39 29.83 2.37
CA PRO A 8 46.22 29.53 1.20
C PRO A 8 45.47 29.45 -0.14
N PHE A 9 44.16 29.71 -0.17
CA PHE A 9 43.31 29.59 -1.35
C PHE A 9 43.34 30.83 -2.24
N ASP A 10 43.17 30.62 -3.54
CA ASP A 10 43.08 31.70 -4.54
C ASP A 10 41.67 32.31 -4.63
N PHE A 11 40.80 31.94 -3.70
CA PHE A 11 39.40 32.32 -3.58
C PHE A 11 39.04 32.51 -2.09
N PHE A 12 37.84 32.99 -1.80
CA PHE A 12 37.36 33.20 -0.43
C PHE A 12 37.03 31.86 0.25
N VAL A 13 37.59 31.68 1.44
CA VAL A 13 37.22 30.66 2.42
C VAL A 13 37.13 31.36 3.76
N GLY A 14 35.95 31.39 4.38
CA GLY A 14 35.71 32.08 5.64
C GLY A 14 35.94 31.22 6.88
N VAL A 15 36.09 29.91 6.72
CA VAL A 15 36.31 28.94 7.80
C VAL A 15 37.80 28.72 8.02
N TYR A 16 38.32 29.13 9.17
CA TYR A 16 39.72 28.89 9.53
C TYR A 16 39.89 27.59 10.31
N SER A 17 38.98 27.28 11.23
CA SER A 17 38.95 26.07 12.06
C SER A 17 37.58 25.36 11.96
N LEU A 18 37.56 24.02 12.01
CA LEU A 18 36.28 23.27 11.99
C LEU A 18 35.36 23.61 13.17
N GLU A 19 35.92 24.04 14.31
CA GLU A 19 35.11 24.46 15.46
C GLU A 19 34.27 25.72 15.20
N GLU A 20 34.71 26.54 14.24
CA GLU A 20 34.01 27.77 13.86
C GLU A 20 32.88 27.52 12.85
N LEU A 21 32.88 26.34 12.20
CA LEU A 21 31.98 26.03 11.07
C LEU A 21 30.51 26.15 11.50
N VAL A 22 30.17 25.57 12.66
CA VAL A 22 28.88 25.72 13.34
C VAL A 22 29.09 25.67 14.86
N THR A 23 28.43 26.57 15.58
CA THR A 23 28.53 26.73 17.04
C THR A 23 27.15 26.93 17.65
N ARG A 24 27.04 26.88 18.99
CA ARG A 24 25.76 27.17 19.67
C ARG A 24 25.23 28.57 19.41
N ASP A 25 26.13 29.50 19.12
CA ASP A 25 25.78 30.90 18.82
C ASP A 25 25.33 31.11 17.38
N SER A 26 25.47 30.10 16.50
CA SER A 26 25.02 30.19 15.11
C SER A 26 23.51 30.45 15.09
N ARG A 27 23.06 31.44 14.34
CA ARG A 27 21.64 31.82 14.27
C ARG A 27 21.12 31.45 12.88
N VAL A 28 20.12 30.56 12.84
CA VAL A 28 19.73 29.87 11.61
C VAL A 28 18.39 30.36 11.07
N CYS A 29 18.35 30.64 9.77
CA CYS A 29 17.11 30.81 9.01
C CYS A 29 16.91 29.63 8.04
N VAL A 30 15.76 28.96 8.13
CA VAL A 30 15.43 27.79 7.26
C VAL A 30 14.50 28.21 6.13
N ILE A 31 14.95 28.04 4.89
CA ILE A 31 14.17 28.33 3.68
C ILE A 31 13.36 27.10 3.28
N ASN A 32 12.06 27.32 3.04
CA ASN A 32 11.01 26.31 2.89
C ASN A 32 10.76 25.51 4.18
N ILE A 33 10.73 26.18 5.34
CA ILE A 33 10.65 25.52 6.66
C ILE A 33 9.43 24.59 6.81
N MET A 34 8.30 24.88 6.18
CA MET A 34 7.08 24.05 6.24
C MET A 34 7.07 22.90 5.21
N GLY A 35 8.16 22.72 4.46
CA GLY A 35 8.35 21.59 3.55
C GLY A 35 8.29 20.23 4.26
N ASN A 36 8.01 19.17 3.50
CA ASN A 36 7.77 17.83 4.05
C ASN A 36 8.92 17.29 4.91
N GLU A 37 10.16 17.55 4.50
CA GLU A 37 11.37 17.12 5.21
C GLU A 37 11.79 18.14 6.28
N SER A 38 11.91 19.42 5.90
CA SER A 38 12.33 20.49 6.82
C SER A 38 11.44 20.59 8.06
N ARG A 39 10.12 20.39 7.95
CA ARG A 39 9.20 20.46 9.11
C ARG A 39 9.43 19.34 10.13
N LYS A 40 10.08 18.24 9.73
CA LYS A 40 10.44 17.12 10.61
C LYS A 40 11.86 17.27 11.15
N VAL A 41 12.81 17.67 10.30
CA VAL A 41 14.23 17.79 10.67
C VAL A 41 14.50 19.04 11.52
N THR A 42 13.86 20.16 11.20
CA THR A 42 14.10 21.45 11.86
C THR A 42 13.83 21.38 13.36
N PRO A 43 12.70 20.83 13.87
CA PRO A 43 12.46 20.73 15.30
C PRO A 43 13.56 19.94 16.04
N VAL A 44 13.99 18.80 15.48
CA VAL A 44 15.04 17.97 16.08
C VAL A 44 16.38 18.71 16.10
N SER A 45 16.76 19.35 15.00
CA SER A 45 18.00 20.14 14.92
C SER A 45 17.97 21.35 15.85
N HIS A 46 16.83 22.03 15.95
CA HIS A 46 16.62 23.18 16.83
C HIS A 46 16.78 22.79 18.29
N VAL A 47 16.16 21.69 18.72
CA VAL A 47 16.26 21.18 20.10
C VAL A 47 17.70 20.75 20.42
N TYR A 48 18.30 19.91 19.56
CA TYR A 48 19.67 19.43 19.78
C TYR A 48 20.66 20.59 19.89
N SER A 49 20.51 21.60 19.03
CA SER A 49 21.40 22.77 18.95
C SER A 49 21.06 23.89 19.95
N GLY A 50 20.20 23.64 20.95
CA GLY A 50 19.91 24.61 22.00
C GLY A 50 19.09 25.84 21.57
N GLY A 51 18.21 25.69 20.57
CA GLY A 51 17.29 26.75 20.15
C GLY A 51 17.85 27.73 19.11
N ASN A 52 18.70 27.24 18.21
CA ASN A 52 19.49 28.07 17.30
C ASN A 52 18.75 28.57 16.04
N VAL A 53 17.62 27.95 15.69
CA VAL A 53 16.75 28.40 14.58
C VAL A 53 15.88 29.58 15.03
N VAL A 54 16.04 30.73 14.37
CA VAL A 54 15.41 31.99 14.79
C VAL A 54 14.18 32.37 13.99
N ALA A 55 14.11 31.91 12.74
CA ALA A 55 13.02 32.15 11.83
C ALA A 55 13.06 31.14 10.67
N GLY A 56 11.95 30.99 9.97
CA GLY A 56 11.90 30.27 8.71
C GLY A 56 11.22 31.09 7.61
N VAL A 57 11.49 30.72 6.37
CA VAL A 57 10.81 31.27 5.19
C VAL A 57 9.92 30.20 4.58
N GLN A 58 8.68 30.55 4.28
CA GLN A 58 7.80 29.78 3.42
C GLN A 58 7.21 30.70 2.36
N TYR A 59 7.73 30.63 1.12
CA TYR A 59 7.34 31.57 0.08
C TYR A 59 5.82 31.67 -0.10
N GLY A 60 5.30 32.90 0.03
CA GLY A 60 3.88 33.21 -0.10
C GLY A 60 3.00 32.84 1.11
N ARG A 61 3.58 32.46 2.26
CA ARG A 61 2.85 32.11 3.48
C ARG A 61 3.52 32.66 4.73
N GLU A 62 2.69 32.97 5.72
CA GLU A 62 3.09 33.31 7.09
C GLU A 62 2.57 32.24 8.05
N GLY A 63 3.19 32.12 9.22
CA GLY A 63 2.74 31.20 10.27
C GLY A 63 3.83 30.89 11.28
N GLU A 64 3.72 29.73 11.92
CA GLU A 64 4.66 29.25 12.93
C GLU A 64 4.90 27.74 12.75
N LEU A 65 6.10 27.28 13.06
CA LEU A 65 6.42 25.85 13.18
C LEU A 65 6.58 25.50 14.66
N GLU A 66 5.69 24.65 15.17
CA GLU A 66 5.72 24.18 16.56
C GLU A 66 6.93 23.28 16.83
N THR A 67 7.61 23.53 17.96
CA THR A 67 8.71 22.69 18.46
C THR A 67 8.60 22.51 19.97
N ALA A 68 9.38 21.57 20.54
CA ALA A 68 9.42 21.36 21.98
C ALA A 68 9.96 22.56 22.78
N LEU A 69 10.70 23.47 22.14
CA LEU A 69 11.23 24.70 22.77
C LEU A 69 10.36 25.93 22.50
N GLY A 70 9.22 25.76 21.83
CA GLY A 70 8.31 26.82 21.41
C GLY A 70 8.22 26.98 19.89
N PRO A 71 7.30 27.82 19.42
CA PRO A 71 7.09 28.05 17.98
C PRO A 71 8.24 28.85 17.35
N ILE A 72 8.62 28.47 16.14
CA ILE A 72 9.55 29.24 15.29
C ILE A 72 8.73 30.08 14.29
N PRO A 73 8.93 31.41 14.21
CA PRO A 73 8.16 32.26 13.31
C PRO A 73 8.49 32.00 11.84
N VAL A 74 7.48 32.04 10.98
CA VAL A 74 7.57 31.76 9.54
C VAL A 74 7.10 32.96 8.73
N TYR A 75 7.95 33.39 7.80
CA TYR A 75 7.76 34.60 6.98
C TYR A 75 7.68 34.26 5.48
N PRO A 76 7.11 35.15 4.65
CA PRO A 76 6.92 34.86 3.23
C PRO A 76 8.19 35.09 2.38
N SER A 77 9.23 35.73 2.93
CA SER A 77 10.51 36.00 2.25
C SER A 77 11.63 36.28 3.26
N VAL A 78 12.90 36.21 2.83
CA VAL A 78 14.06 36.57 3.68
C VAL A 78 14.01 38.05 4.04
N ARG A 79 13.56 38.90 3.11
CA ARG A 79 13.41 40.34 3.36
C ARG A 79 12.48 40.63 4.54
N GLU A 80 11.35 39.92 4.63
CA GLU A 80 10.42 40.12 5.74
C GLU A 80 10.99 39.58 7.07
N VAL A 81 11.82 38.53 7.06
CA VAL A 81 12.57 38.08 8.26
C VAL A 81 13.47 39.19 8.79
N ILE A 82 14.24 39.85 7.92
CA ILE A 82 15.13 40.95 8.33
C ILE A 82 14.32 42.15 8.83
N LYS A 83 13.23 42.49 8.13
CA LYS A 83 12.34 43.60 8.50
C LYS A 83 11.62 43.39 9.83
N SER A 84 11.35 42.14 10.22
CA SER A 84 10.76 41.83 11.54
C SER A 84 11.77 41.95 12.69
N GLY A 85 13.05 42.20 12.40
CA GLY A 85 14.10 42.42 13.39
C GLY A 85 14.88 41.16 13.77
N HIS A 86 14.63 40.01 13.13
CA HIS A 86 15.45 38.83 13.33
C HIS A 86 16.82 38.99 12.67
N THR A 87 17.86 38.53 13.36
CA THR A 87 19.22 38.47 12.85
C THR A 87 19.68 37.02 12.78
N PHE A 88 20.34 36.67 11.68
CA PHE A 88 20.86 35.31 11.47
C PHE A 88 22.14 35.36 10.64
N ASP A 89 23.04 34.40 10.86
CA ASP A 89 24.32 34.29 10.13
C ASP A 89 24.39 33.06 9.23
N THR A 90 23.39 32.19 9.31
CA THR A 90 23.36 30.90 8.62
C THR A 90 22.02 30.66 7.92
N GLY A 91 22.07 30.38 6.61
CA GLY A 91 20.91 29.96 5.83
C GLY A 91 20.90 28.44 5.59
N VAL A 92 19.73 27.80 5.67
CA VAL A 92 19.56 26.38 5.31
C VAL A 92 18.47 26.25 4.26
N ILE A 93 18.76 25.60 3.13
CA ILE A 93 17.86 25.56 1.98
C ILE A 93 17.27 24.15 1.76
N TYR A 94 15.93 24.08 1.77
CA TYR A 94 15.12 22.91 1.45
C TYR A 94 14.19 23.15 0.25
N LEU A 95 14.73 23.51 -0.91
CA LEU A 95 13.91 23.86 -2.09
C LEU A 95 14.05 22.84 -3.22
N PRO A 96 13.10 22.80 -4.19
CA PRO A 96 13.34 22.14 -5.46
C PRO A 96 14.56 22.72 -6.18
N PRO A 97 15.29 21.93 -7.00
CA PRO A 97 16.60 22.34 -7.54
C PRO A 97 16.57 23.65 -8.31
N ALA A 98 15.53 23.87 -9.12
CA ALA A 98 15.35 25.07 -9.94
C ALA A 98 15.19 26.37 -9.14
N ALA A 99 14.91 26.31 -7.84
CA ALA A 99 14.70 27.48 -6.98
C ALA A 99 15.91 27.82 -6.09
N VAL A 100 16.91 26.94 -6.01
CA VAL A 100 18.02 27.07 -5.05
C VAL A 100 18.86 28.33 -5.32
N SER A 101 19.27 28.56 -6.57
CA SER A 101 20.12 29.72 -6.91
C SER A 101 19.43 31.05 -6.59
N GLN A 102 18.10 31.13 -6.75
CA GLN A 102 17.34 32.34 -6.43
C GLN A 102 17.27 32.58 -4.92
N ALA A 103 17.07 31.53 -4.12
CA ALA A 103 17.08 31.64 -2.66
C ALA A 103 18.46 32.03 -2.11
N VAL A 104 19.55 31.50 -2.68
CA VAL A 104 20.92 31.94 -2.36
C VAL A 104 21.11 33.42 -2.67
N SER A 105 20.67 33.87 -3.86
CA SER A 105 20.74 35.28 -4.24
C SER A 105 19.96 36.15 -3.26
N GLU A 106 18.77 35.73 -2.83
CA GLU A 106 17.94 36.46 -1.86
C GLU A 106 18.64 36.56 -0.50
N LEU A 107 19.13 35.43 0.03
CA LEU A 107 19.89 35.37 1.29
C LEU A 107 21.06 36.34 1.30
N VAL A 108 21.89 36.29 0.25
CA VAL A 108 23.07 37.15 0.09
C VAL A 108 22.68 38.62 -0.09
N THR A 109 21.60 38.92 -0.79
CA THR A 109 21.20 40.30 -1.10
C THR A 109 20.62 41.03 0.11
N TYR A 110 19.80 40.35 0.92
CA TYR A 110 19.06 41.01 2.00
C TYR A 110 19.67 40.81 3.40
N ASN A 111 20.61 39.90 3.57
CA ASN A 111 21.26 39.67 4.86
C ASN A 111 22.78 39.89 4.80
N GLU A 112 23.21 41.08 5.22
CA GLU A 112 24.63 41.45 5.30
C GLU A 112 25.41 40.68 6.39
N ASN A 113 24.70 40.09 7.37
CA ASN A 113 25.32 39.30 8.45
C ASN A 113 25.52 37.83 8.07
N LEU A 114 25.09 37.43 6.87
CA LEU A 114 25.19 36.05 6.42
C LEU A 114 26.65 35.65 6.28
N LYS A 115 27.01 34.53 6.91
CA LYS A 115 28.36 33.93 6.82
C LYS A 115 28.33 32.61 6.06
N ARG A 116 27.24 31.84 6.18
CA ARG A 116 27.18 30.46 5.69
C ARG A 116 25.84 30.08 5.10
N ILE A 117 25.87 29.20 4.10
CA ILE A 117 24.68 28.56 3.52
C ILE A 117 24.88 27.05 3.43
N PHE A 118 23.89 26.30 3.90
CA PHE A 118 23.81 24.84 3.77
C PHE A 118 22.71 24.47 2.79
N ILE A 119 23.05 23.74 1.72
CA ILE A 119 22.11 23.38 0.66
C ILE A 119 21.88 21.87 0.67
N VAL A 120 20.71 21.47 1.19
CA VAL A 120 20.33 20.04 1.30
C VAL A 120 19.86 19.48 -0.05
N THR A 121 19.33 20.34 -0.91
CA THR A 121 18.76 19.99 -2.22
C THR A 121 19.76 19.26 -3.13
N GLU A 122 19.34 18.13 -3.70
CA GLU A 122 20.07 17.36 -4.71
C GLU A 122 19.74 17.81 -6.15
N LYS A 123 20.64 17.56 -7.11
CA LYS A 123 20.42 17.75 -8.57
C LYS A 123 20.31 19.22 -8.96
N VAL A 124 21.04 20.08 -8.26
CA VAL A 124 21.18 21.47 -8.67
C VAL A 124 22.00 21.50 -9.96
N SER A 125 21.54 22.30 -10.94
CA SER A 125 22.18 22.33 -12.25
C SER A 125 23.59 22.91 -12.16
N THR A 126 24.49 22.51 -13.08
CA THR A 126 25.86 23.06 -13.12
C THR A 126 25.88 24.57 -13.33
N ALA A 127 24.91 25.11 -14.06
CA ALA A 127 24.75 26.56 -14.25
C ALA A 127 24.39 27.25 -12.92
N ASP A 128 23.43 26.70 -12.19
CA ASP A 128 23.02 27.23 -10.88
C ASP A 128 24.15 27.12 -9.85
N SER A 129 24.86 25.99 -9.78
CA SER A 129 26.00 25.83 -8.88
C SER A 129 27.11 26.85 -9.15
N ARG A 130 27.41 27.18 -10.42
CA ARG A 130 28.38 28.23 -10.75
C ARG A 130 27.90 29.60 -10.30
N ASN A 131 26.62 29.91 -10.49
CA ASN A 131 26.02 31.17 -10.04
C ASN A 131 26.06 31.28 -8.51
N ILE A 132 25.69 30.22 -7.80
CA ILE A 132 25.77 30.12 -6.33
C ILE A 132 27.19 30.39 -5.86
N ARG A 133 28.19 29.68 -6.43
CA ARG A 133 29.60 29.89 -6.07
C ARG A 133 30.03 31.34 -6.33
N PHE A 134 29.68 31.91 -7.47
CA PHE A 134 30.04 33.29 -7.81
C PHE A 134 29.44 34.30 -6.82
N LEU A 135 28.14 34.21 -6.55
CA LEU A 135 27.44 35.12 -5.62
C LEU A 135 28.03 35.06 -4.22
N CYS A 136 28.25 33.86 -3.70
CA CYS A 136 28.77 33.67 -2.35
C CYS A 136 30.23 34.11 -2.21
N GLN A 137 31.06 33.94 -3.25
CA GLN A 137 32.44 34.43 -3.26
C GLN A 137 32.52 35.96 -3.25
N GLU A 138 31.67 36.64 -4.03
CA GLU A 138 31.60 38.12 -3.99
C GLU A 138 31.08 38.65 -2.65
N ALA A 139 30.21 37.89 -1.98
CA ALA A 139 29.63 38.27 -0.69
C ALA A 139 30.48 37.87 0.52
N GLY A 140 31.51 37.05 0.36
CA GLY A 140 32.28 36.50 1.48
C GLY A 140 31.46 35.52 2.32
N VAL A 141 30.69 34.65 1.67
CA VAL A 141 29.82 33.64 2.29
C VAL A 141 30.31 32.24 1.93
N ASP A 142 30.48 31.37 2.92
CA ASP A 142 30.80 29.96 2.69
C ASP A 142 29.55 29.16 2.33
N VAL A 143 29.69 28.17 1.45
CA VAL A 143 28.58 27.30 1.02
C VAL A 143 28.96 25.84 1.16
N VAL A 144 28.09 25.05 1.80
CA VAL A 144 28.22 23.59 1.91
C VAL A 144 27.04 22.93 1.20
N GLY A 145 27.32 21.85 0.46
CA GLY A 145 26.40 21.24 -0.51
C GLY A 145 26.73 21.66 -1.95
N CYS A 146 25.83 21.50 -2.92
CA CYS A 146 24.48 20.92 -2.84
C CYS A 146 24.49 19.41 -2.51
N ASN A 147 23.31 18.80 -2.38
CA ASN A 147 23.15 17.37 -2.09
C ASN A 147 23.85 16.93 -0.78
N CYS A 148 23.71 17.72 0.29
CA CYS A 148 24.33 17.38 1.57
C CYS A 148 23.29 17.08 2.67
N LEU A 149 23.70 16.35 3.71
CA LEU A 149 22.97 16.33 4.98
C LEU A 149 23.45 17.41 5.95
N GLY A 150 24.35 18.31 5.54
CA GLY A 150 24.82 19.42 6.35
C GLY A 150 25.99 19.06 7.26
N VAL A 151 26.02 19.66 8.45
CA VAL A 151 27.16 19.62 9.39
C VAL A 151 26.69 19.39 10.82
N ALA A 152 27.48 18.64 11.57
CA ALA A 152 27.34 18.47 13.00
C ALA A 152 28.64 18.80 13.75
N ASN A 153 28.55 19.61 14.80
CA ASN A 153 29.60 19.83 15.79
C ASN A 153 29.18 19.12 17.08
N ALA A 154 29.79 17.96 17.37
CA ALA A 154 29.38 17.11 18.48
C ALA A 154 29.81 17.66 19.85
N TRP A 155 30.85 18.51 19.88
CA TRP A 155 31.29 19.18 21.12
C TRP A 155 30.26 20.19 21.61
N ASP A 156 29.72 20.97 20.68
CA ASP A 156 28.71 22.00 20.96
C ASP A 156 27.28 21.44 20.88
N GLN A 157 27.13 20.17 20.48
CA GLN A 157 25.84 19.54 20.19
C GLN A 157 25.03 20.35 19.17
N VAL A 158 25.66 20.79 18.09
CA VAL A 158 25.01 21.60 17.05
C VAL A 158 24.87 20.76 15.80
N ARG A 159 23.67 20.79 15.20
CA ARG A 159 23.36 20.14 13.93
C ARG A 159 22.62 21.10 13.01
N ILE A 160 23.18 21.38 11.84
CA ILE A 160 22.62 22.31 10.85
C ILE A 160 22.58 21.63 9.48
N GLY A 161 21.47 21.79 8.76
CA GLY A 161 21.21 21.12 7.49
C GLY A 161 20.20 19.99 7.63
N GLY A 162 20.55 18.81 7.13
CA GLY A 162 19.76 17.57 7.10
C GLY A 162 19.81 16.75 8.39
N ALA A 163 19.30 15.52 8.33
CA ALA A 163 19.09 14.63 9.47
C ALA A 163 20.34 13.81 9.87
N LEU A 164 21.51 14.46 10.02
CA LEU A 164 22.70 13.78 10.56
C LEU A 164 22.39 13.21 11.96
N GLY A 165 22.70 11.93 12.19
CA GLY A 165 22.38 11.26 13.46
C GLY A 165 20.89 10.94 13.68
N GLY A 166 20.03 11.06 12.67
CA GLY A 166 18.62 10.66 12.76
C GLY A 166 17.76 11.54 13.68
N ASP A 167 16.75 10.94 14.32
CA ASP A 167 15.82 11.64 15.22
C ASP A 167 16.38 11.83 16.65
N ALA A 168 17.42 11.08 17.00
CA ALA A 168 18.13 11.15 18.28
C ALA A 168 19.64 11.41 18.06
N PRO A 169 20.02 12.60 17.54
CA PRO A 169 21.40 12.90 17.14
C PRO A 169 22.45 12.67 18.25
N GLY A 170 22.09 12.82 19.53
CA GLY A 170 23.00 12.59 20.65
C GLY A 170 23.42 11.14 20.86
N GLU A 171 22.68 10.16 20.32
CA GLU A 171 23.08 8.75 20.40
C GLU A 171 24.28 8.48 19.49
N THR A 172 24.23 8.99 18.25
CA THR A 172 25.28 8.77 17.25
C THR A 172 26.40 9.81 17.35
N LEU A 173 26.08 11.11 17.45
CA LEU A 173 27.07 12.21 17.47
C LEU A 173 27.71 12.39 18.85
N GLN A 174 28.38 11.33 19.32
CA GLN A 174 29.15 11.33 20.55
C GLN A 174 30.37 12.24 20.42
N LYS A 175 30.67 13.02 21.46
CA LYS A 175 31.83 13.90 21.51
C LYS A 175 33.14 13.09 21.49
N GLY A 176 34.07 13.45 20.62
CA GLY A 176 35.41 12.85 20.54
C GLY A 176 36.34 13.62 19.61
N THR A 177 37.32 12.94 19.01
CA THR A 177 38.45 13.59 18.33
C THR A 177 38.53 13.35 16.82
N VAL A 178 37.64 12.55 16.23
CA VAL A 178 37.65 12.27 14.79
C VAL A 178 36.76 13.26 14.02
N ALA A 179 37.30 13.90 12.99
CA ALA A 179 36.50 14.68 12.04
C ALA A 179 36.10 13.83 10.83
N ILE A 180 34.87 13.95 10.36
CA ILE A 180 34.38 13.22 9.19
C ILE A 180 34.14 14.19 8.04
N HIS A 181 34.66 13.85 6.85
CA HIS A 181 34.26 14.49 5.60
C HIS A 181 33.79 13.42 4.62
N SER A 182 32.51 13.48 4.26
CA SER A 182 31.87 12.48 3.42
C SER A 182 31.07 13.11 2.29
N ASN A 183 31.25 12.60 1.08
CA ASN A 183 30.42 12.95 -0.07
C ASN A 183 28.97 12.48 0.10
N SER A 184 28.74 11.39 0.84
CA SER A 184 27.42 10.84 1.13
C SER A 184 26.96 11.20 2.53
N GLY A 185 25.79 11.83 2.63
CA GLY A 185 25.24 12.17 3.94
C GLY A 185 24.90 10.96 4.81
N ASN A 186 24.41 9.87 4.22
CA ASN A 186 24.09 8.66 5.00
C ASN A 186 25.37 8.07 5.62
N PHE A 187 26.44 8.00 4.84
CA PHE A 187 27.72 7.47 5.35
C PHE A 187 28.40 8.39 6.35
N THR A 188 28.09 9.70 6.37
CA THR A 188 28.49 10.55 7.51
C THR A 188 27.97 9.99 8.84
N THR A 189 26.69 9.59 8.87
CA THR A 189 26.06 9.03 10.08
C THR A 189 26.54 7.60 10.35
N THR A 190 26.63 6.75 9.33
CA THR A 190 27.07 5.35 9.50
C THR A 190 28.51 5.25 10.01
N ILE A 191 29.44 6.04 9.46
CA ILE A 191 30.85 6.04 9.90
C ILE A 191 30.95 6.50 11.35
N THR A 192 30.14 7.48 11.74
CA THR A 192 30.06 7.90 13.14
C THR A 192 29.68 6.75 14.06
N GLU A 193 28.66 5.97 13.70
CA GLU A 193 28.24 4.82 14.50
C GLU A 193 29.31 3.71 14.54
N TYR A 194 29.98 3.47 13.42
CA TYR A 194 31.03 2.45 13.33
C TYR A 194 32.23 2.80 14.21
N LEU A 195 32.67 4.06 14.21
CA LEU A 195 33.80 4.54 15.01
C LEU A 195 33.61 4.30 16.52
N ARG A 196 32.36 4.30 17.02
CA ARG A 196 32.05 4.01 18.43
C ARG A 196 32.44 2.59 18.86
N THR A 197 32.44 1.64 17.92
CA THR A 197 32.79 0.24 18.20
C THR A 197 34.26 0.06 18.59
N GLU A 198 35.12 1.01 18.21
CA GLU A 198 36.53 1.07 18.62
C GLU A 198 36.85 2.27 19.53
N GLY A 199 35.81 2.89 20.11
CA GLY A 199 36.00 3.92 21.15
C GLY A 199 36.25 5.34 20.63
N PHE A 200 35.94 5.62 19.37
CA PHE A 200 36.15 6.94 18.77
C PHE A 200 34.85 7.74 18.70
N GLY A 201 34.90 8.98 19.18
CA GLY A 201 33.84 9.97 19.02
C GLY A 201 34.19 11.00 17.95
N ILE A 202 33.27 11.94 17.74
CA ILE A 202 33.34 12.91 16.66
C ILE A 202 33.70 14.30 17.20
N SER A 203 34.59 15.00 16.50
CA SER A 203 34.76 16.44 16.67
C SER A 203 33.74 17.19 15.82
N THR A 204 33.80 17.01 14.49
CA THR A 204 32.89 17.61 13.50
C THR A 204 32.61 16.64 12.36
N ALA A 205 31.34 16.49 11.98
CA ALA A 205 30.92 15.69 10.85
C ALA A 205 30.40 16.59 9.73
N VAL A 206 30.99 16.49 8.54
CA VAL A 206 30.63 17.28 7.36
C VAL A 206 30.15 16.34 6.26
N SER A 207 28.89 16.49 5.86
CA SER A 207 28.41 15.99 4.58
C SER A 207 28.68 17.08 3.55
N SER A 208 29.65 16.86 2.66
CA SER A 208 29.97 17.82 1.59
C SER A 208 28.96 17.77 0.45
N GLY A 209 28.37 16.60 0.25
CA GLY A 209 27.48 16.29 -0.86
C GLY A 209 28.23 15.89 -2.14
N LYS A 210 27.46 15.40 -3.12
CA LYS A 210 28.00 14.93 -4.40
C LYS A 210 27.12 15.33 -5.59
N ASP A 211 26.81 16.62 -5.69
CA ASP A 211 26.46 17.21 -6.99
C ASP A 211 27.77 17.46 -7.79
N VAL A 212 27.66 17.79 -9.08
CA VAL A 212 28.82 17.97 -9.98
C VAL A 212 29.85 18.98 -9.43
N TYR A 213 29.38 19.99 -8.71
CA TYR A 213 30.20 20.98 -8.01
C TYR A 213 30.09 20.81 -6.50
N VAL A 214 31.22 20.58 -5.83
CA VAL A 214 31.33 20.56 -4.37
C VAL A 214 31.79 21.94 -3.90
N HIS A 215 30.95 22.65 -3.13
CA HIS A 215 31.24 24.03 -2.74
C HIS A 215 32.23 24.16 -1.57
N PHE A 216 32.24 23.19 -0.66
CA PHE A 216 33.22 23.06 0.43
C PHE A 216 33.93 21.73 0.26
N ALA A 217 35.05 21.75 -0.46
CA ALA A 217 35.74 20.55 -0.88
C ALA A 217 36.79 20.10 0.15
N LEU A 218 37.48 19.00 -0.16
CA LEU A 218 38.41 18.38 0.79
C LEU A 218 39.56 19.32 1.19
N ALA A 219 40.03 20.17 0.28
CA ALA A 219 41.13 21.10 0.58
C ALA A 219 40.74 22.11 1.68
N GLU A 220 39.56 22.73 1.57
CA GLU A 220 39.03 23.64 2.57
C GLU A 220 38.77 22.91 3.91
N PHE A 221 38.23 21.68 3.85
CA PHE A 221 38.01 20.86 5.03
C PHE A 221 39.32 20.50 5.74
N LEU A 222 40.34 20.03 5.03
CA LEU A 222 41.62 19.63 5.64
C LEU A 222 42.36 20.83 6.22
N PHE A 223 42.31 21.99 5.56
CA PHE A 223 42.82 23.23 6.14
C PHE A 223 42.14 23.56 7.47
N ALA A 224 40.80 23.55 7.51
CA ALA A 224 40.06 23.79 8.75
C ALA A 224 40.29 22.70 9.81
N ALA A 225 40.42 21.44 9.38
CA ALA A 225 40.65 20.30 10.27
C ALA A 225 42.03 20.35 10.90
N HIS A 226 43.05 20.84 10.19
CA HIS A 226 44.39 21.06 10.76
C HIS A 226 44.33 22.07 11.92
N ASN A 227 43.62 23.17 11.71
CA ASN A 227 43.52 24.27 12.67
C ASN A 227 42.58 23.99 13.86
N ASP A 228 41.69 23.00 13.76
CA ASP A 228 40.81 22.62 14.87
C ASP A 228 41.57 21.83 15.95
N PRO A 229 41.78 22.37 17.16
CA PRO A 229 42.52 21.70 18.23
C PRO A 229 41.82 20.45 18.77
N ARG A 230 40.50 20.31 18.54
CA ARG A 230 39.70 19.17 18.99
C ARG A 230 39.87 17.97 18.06
N THR A 231 40.15 18.24 16.79
CA THR A 231 40.30 17.22 15.76
C THR A 231 41.72 16.63 15.83
N LYS A 232 41.83 15.32 15.99
CA LYS A 232 43.11 14.60 16.01
C LYS A 232 43.32 13.68 14.80
N ALA A 233 42.25 13.21 14.17
CA ALA A 233 42.29 12.39 12.97
C ALA A 233 41.09 12.68 12.07
N VAL A 234 41.18 12.27 10.80
CA VAL A 234 40.13 12.47 9.80
C VAL A 234 39.68 11.13 9.22
N ALA A 235 38.37 10.91 9.14
CA ALA A 235 37.78 9.82 8.37
C ALA A 235 37.12 10.38 7.09
N LEU A 236 37.50 9.82 5.93
CA LEU A 236 37.01 10.25 4.62
C LEU A 236 36.17 9.17 3.95
N TYR A 237 35.06 9.61 3.36
CA TYR A 237 34.28 8.81 2.41
C TYR A 237 34.25 9.53 1.06
N VAL A 238 34.89 8.92 0.07
CA VAL A 238 35.19 9.53 -1.22
C VAL A 238 34.49 8.78 -2.34
N GLU A 239 33.79 9.54 -3.19
CA GLU A 239 33.14 9.02 -4.39
C GLU A 239 33.88 9.46 -5.68
N PRO A 240 33.77 8.68 -6.78
CA PRO A 240 34.37 9.01 -8.07
C PRO A 240 33.91 10.36 -8.65
N GLY A 241 34.69 10.94 -9.56
CA GLY A 241 34.41 12.20 -10.23
C GLY A 241 34.97 13.42 -9.50
N GLY A 242 35.57 14.34 -10.26
CA GLY A 242 36.27 15.53 -9.78
C GLY A 242 37.65 15.24 -9.20
N TYR A 243 38.52 16.25 -9.23
CA TYR A 243 39.91 16.21 -8.74
C TYR A 243 40.07 16.80 -7.33
N TYR A 244 38.98 16.92 -6.56
CA TYR A 244 38.99 17.60 -5.25
C TYR A 244 40.00 16.97 -4.28
N GLU A 245 40.09 15.64 -4.27
CA GLU A 245 41.02 14.92 -3.41
C GLU A 245 42.46 15.10 -3.86
N ARG A 246 42.72 15.02 -5.18
CA ARG A 246 44.05 15.28 -5.75
C ARG A 246 44.55 16.67 -5.40
N VAL A 247 43.71 17.69 -5.59
CA VAL A 247 44.04 19.08 -5.26
C VAL A 247 44.35 19.23 -3.77
N ALA A 248 43.58 18.58 -2.89
CA ALA A 248 43.86 18.64 -1.45
C ALA A 248 45.22 18.02 -1.10
N LEU A 249 45.57 16.87 -1.69
CA LEU A 249 46.85 16.20 -1.47
C LEU A 249 48.02 17.01 -2.05
N ASP A 250 47.88 17.55 -3.27
CA ASP A 250 48.90 18.39 -3.90
C ASP A 250 49.19 19.65 -3.04
N LEU A 251 48.16 20.30 -2.49
CA LEU A 251 48.33 21.45 -1.60
C LEU A 251 49.07 21.11 -0.30
N ILE A 252 48.98 19.86 0.19
CA ILE A 252 49.73 19.38 1.34
C ILE A 252 51.19 19.14 0.96
N GLU A 253 51.45 18.45 -0.15
CA GLU A 253 52.81 18.18 -0.65
C GLU A 253 53.56 19.46 -1.03
N GLU A 254 52.87 20.43 -1.64
CA GLU A 254 53.38 21.77 -1.93
C GLU A 254 53.57 22.63 -0.65
N ARG A 255 53.21 22.11 0.53
CA ARG A 255 53.26 22.80 1.83
C ARG A 255 52.45 24.10 1.87
N ARG A 256 51.41 24.21 1.03
CA ARG A 256 50.43 25.30 1.09
C ARG A 256 49.46 25.09 2.25
N ILE A 257 49.18 23.84 2.62
CA ILE A 257 48.47 23.45 3.82
C ILE A 257 49.43 22.65 4.71
N ALA A 258 49.62 23.06 5.96
CA ALA A 258 50.53 22.41 6.91
C ALA A 258 49.97 21.10 7.52
N PHE A 259 49.07 20.42 6.81
CA PHE A 259 48.28 19.31 7.33
C PHE A 259 49.17 18.17 7.86
N SER A 260 48.95 17.76 9.11
CA SER A 260 49.79 16.81 9.84
C SER A 260 49.02 15.70 10.56
N LYS A 261 47.69 15.70 10.46
CA LYS A 261 46.81 14.74 11.17
C LYS A 261 46.61 13.50 10.29
N PRO A 262 46.47 12.29 10.85
CA PRO A 262 46.27 11.11 10.03
C PRO A 262 44.89 11.08 9.36
N ILE A 263 44.82 10.46 8.18
CA ILE A 263 43.58 10.27 7.40
C ILE A 263 43.30 8.78 7.22
N VAL A 264 42.09 8.34 7.57
CA VAL A 264 41.55 7.03 7.16
C VAL A 264 40.58 7.25 6.00
N ALA A 265 40.94 6.81 4.80
CA ALA A 265 40.16 7.08 3.59
C ALA A 265 39.46 5.84 3.02
N CYS A 266 38.16 5.91 2.82
CA CYS A 266 37.40 4.91 2.06
C CYS A 266 37.03 5.48 0.69
N VAL A 267 37.58 4.91 -0.38
CA VAL A 267 37.21 5.25 -1.76
C VAL A 267 36.24 4.19 -2.27
N THR A 268 35.07 4.60 -2.75
CA THR A 268 34.04 3.68 -3.26
C THR A 268 33.91 3.76 -4.79
N GLY A 269 33.13 2.85 -5.37
CA GLY A 269 32.65 2.98 -6.75
C GLY A 269 33.48 2.27 -7.82
N ARG A 270 34.37 1.31 -7.44
CA ARG A 270 35.10 0.46 -8.41
C ARG A 270 34.19 -0.18 -9.46
N TRP A 271 32.99 -0.63 -9.05
CA TRP A 271 31.99 -1.25 -9.92
C TRP A 271 31.48 -0.34 -11.05
N LYS A 272 31.66 0.98 -10.95
CA LYS A 272 31.20 1.93 -11.97
C LYS A 272 31.90 1.71 -13.32
N LYS A 273 33.13 1.17 -13.32
CA LYS A 273 33.90 0.88 -14.55
C LYS A 273 33.18 -0.09 -15.50
N ASP A 274 32.34 -0.97 -14.96
CA ASP A 274 31.67 -2.04 -15.70
C ASP A 274 30.22 -1.67 -16.08
N ILE A 275 29.76 -0.45 -15.78
CA ILE A 275 28.35 -0.04 -15.96
C ILE A 275 28.26 1.24 -16.82
N THR A 276 27.48 1.18 -17.91
CA THR A 276 27.20 2.32 -18.81
C THR A 276 26.02 3.19 -18.39
N ARG A 277 25.31 2.83 -17.31
CA ARG A 277 24.12 3.53 -16.79
C ARG A 277 24.45 4.37 -15.56
N SER A 278 23.87 5.58 -15.48
CA SER A 278 23.95 6.43 -14.30
C SER A 278 23.26 5.77 -13.09
N CYS A 279 24.01 5.55 -12.01
CA CYS A 279 23.53 4.99 -10.75
C CYS A 279 23.70 6.03 -9.62
N GLY A 280 22.61 6.70 -9.22
CA GLY A 280 22.63 7.66 -8.10
C GLY A 280 23.56 8.88 -8.30
N HIS A 281 24.09 9.42 -7.19
CA HIS A 281 25.04 10.56 -7.18
C HIS A 281 26.40 10.24 -7.81
N ALA A 282 26.75 8.94 -7.88
CA ALA A 282 27.88 8.45 -8.64
C ALA A 282 27.72 8.64 -10.17
N GLY A 283 26.61 9.23 -10.63
CA GLY A 283 26.36 9.63 -12.02
C GLY A 283 27.04 10.91 -12.49
N ALA A 284 27.77 11.63 -11.63
CA ALA A 284 28.62 12.73 -12.11
C ALA A 284 29.71 12.17 -13.04
N LEU A 285 29.86 12.78 -14.22
CA LEU A 285 30.82 12.45 -15.26
C LEU A 285 32.21 12.22 -14.64
N SER A 286 32.70 10.98 -14.63
CA SER A 286 34.12 10.74 -14.43
C SER A 286 34.82 11.12 -15.75
N GLY A 287 35.74 12.07 -15.68
CA GLY A 287 36.63 12.41 -16.78
C GLY A 287 37.75 11.39 -16.92
N SER A 288 38.72 11.67 -17.78
CA SER A 288 39.92 10.84 -17.89
C SER A 288 40.80 11.01 -16.65
N GLY A 289 40.71 10.09 -15.68
CA GLY A 289 41.63 9.98 -14.54
C GLY A 289 41.10 10.46 -13.18
N ASP A 290 39.79 10.52 -12.95
CA ASP A 290 39.16 10.82 -11.64
C ASP A 290 38.20 9.71 -11.16
N ASP A 291 38.40 8.49 -11.66
CA ASP A 291 37.70 7.28 -11.24
C ASP A 291 38.15 6.79 -9.85
N ALA A 292 37.48 5.75 -9.34
CA ALA A 292 37.79 5.17 -8.04
C ALA A 292 39.24 4.69 -7.94
N GLU A 293 39.73 3.96 -8.94
CA GLU A 293 41.08 3.36 -8.93
C GLU A 293 42.18 4.44 -8.96
N SER A 294 41.97 5.51 -9.73
CA SER A 294 42.86 6.68 -9.77
C SER A 294 42.92 7.36 -8.39
N LYS A 295 41.78 7.56 -7.74
CA LYS A 295 41.69 8.14 -6.40
C LYS A 295 42.33 7.26 -5.34
N GLU A 296 42.12 5.95 -5.42
CA GLU A 296 42.80 4.97 -4.56
C GLU A 296 44.32 5.09 -4.68
N GLY A 297 44.84 5.17 -5.91
CA GLY A 297 46.26 5.37 -6.18
C GLY A 297 46.81 6.65 -5.57
N TRP A 298 46.08 7.78 -5.65
CA TRP A 298 46.52 9.04 -5.05
C TRP A 298 46.66 8.95 -3.52
N PHE A 299 45.73 8.27 -2.85
CA PHE A 299 45.80 8.06 -1.41
C PHE A 299 46.92 7.08 -1.03
N ASP A 300 47.06 5.97 -1.75
CA ASP A 300 48.11 4.98 -1.49
C ASP A 300 49.52 5.60 -1.67
N GLU A 301 49.71 6.45 -2.70
CA GLU A 301 50.95 7.21 -2.90
C GLU A 301 51.20 8.19 -1.75
N TYR A 302 50.18 8.95 -1.32
CA TYR A 302 50.29 9.90 -0.22
C TYR A 302 50.63 9.21 1.11
N PHE A 303 50.02 8.05 1.41
CA PHE A 303 50.28 7.30 2.64
C PHE A 303 51.59 6.49 2.58
N GLY A 304 52.07 6.14 1.40
CA GLY A 304 53.23 5.27 1.20
C GLY A 304 52.98 3.81 1.61
N VAL A 305 51.71 3.44 1.83
CA VAL A 305 51.25 2.09 2.17
C VAL A 305 50.01 1.75 1.36
N GLY A 306 49.82 0.46 1.07
CA GLY A 306 48.63 -0.04 0.37
C GLY A 306 47.37 -0.07 1.25
N PRO A 307 46.27 -0.69 0.77
CA PRO A 307 45.02 -0.76 1.52
C PRO A 307 45.19 -1.53 2.83
N PHE A 308 44.45 -1.08 3.84
CA PHE A 308 44.37 -1.72 5.15
C PHE A 308 43.74 -3.11 5.03
N ASP A 309 44.41 -4.09 5.64
CA ASP A 309 43.91 -5.45 5.81
C ASP A 309 43.73 -5.70 7.32
N PRO A 310 42.49 -5.88 7.81
CA PRO A 310 42.25 -6.18 9.23
C PRO A 310 42.98 -7.43 9.74
N ALA A 311 43.28 -8.40 8.87
CA ALA A 311 44.02 -9.61 9.25
C ALA A 311 45.53 -9.39 9.37
N ASN A 312 46.05 -8.36 8.71
CA ASN A 312 47.47 -8.00 8.73
C ASN A 312 47.63 -6.47 8.68
N PRO A 313 47.31 -5.78 9.79
CA PRO A 313 47.19 -4.33 9.81
C PRO A 313 48.53 -3.67 9.50
N LYS A 314 48.55 -2.86 8.44
CA LYS A 314 49.67 -2.00 8.05
C LYS A 314 49.15 -0.59 7.81
N VAL A 315 49.76 0.37 8.47
CA VAL A 315 49.35 1.78 8.44
C VAL A 315 50.59 2.68 8.38
N SER A 316 50.39 3.97 8.09
CA SER A 316 51.42 5.00 8.20
C SER A 316 51.02 6.07 9.22
N THR A 317 51.97 6.89 9.67
CA THR A 317 51.68 8.07 10.50
C THR A 317 50.82 9.12 9.79
N ARG A 318 50.75 9.09 8.45
CA ARG A 318 49.86 9.92 7.64
C ARG A 318 48.45 9.33 7.51
N GLY A 319 48.27 8.06 7.87
CA GLY A 319 47.03 7.32 7.76
C GLY A 319 47.08 6.12 6.82
N VAL A 320 45.92 5.69 6.34
CA VAL A 320 45.76 4.50 5.49
C VAL A 320 44.44 4.55 4.69
N ARG A 321 44.40 3.86 3.55
CA ARG A 321 43.16 3.64 2.79
C ARG A 321 42.49 2.33 3.22
N VAL A 322 41.16 2.31 3.30
CA VAL A 322 40.35 1.09 3.51
C VAL A 322 39.54 0.76 2.26
N GLU A 323 39.17 -0.51 2.09
CA GLU A 323 38.28 -0.94 0.99
C GLU A 323 36.80 -0.75 1.31
N SER A 324 36.44 -0.84 2.58
CA SER A 324 35.06 -0.70 3.07
C SER A 324 35.01 0.18 4.30
N ILE A 325 33.89 0.89 4.46
CA ILE A 325 33.64 1.72 5.65
C ILE A 325 33.64 0.91 6.95
N GLN A 326 33.34 -0.39 6.88
CA GLN A 326 33.33 -1.28 8.04
C GLN A 326 34.74 -1.46 8.65
N ASP A 327 35.79 -1.23 7.87
CA ASP A 327 37.18 -1.37 8.31
C ASP A 327 37.73 -0.06 8.88
N ILE A 328 37.00 1.06 8.75
CA ILE A 328 37.41 2.37 9.28
C ILE A 328 37.72 2.31 10.78
N PRO A 329 36.92 1.66 11.66
CA PRO A 329 37.20 1.62 13.09
C PRO A 329 38.54 0.92 13.39
N ALA A 330 38.77 -0.26 12.81
CA ALA A 330 40.00 -1.02 13.00
C ALA A 330 41.23 -0.29 12.41
N ALA A 331 41.08 0.33 11.24
CA ALA A 331 42.12 1.14 10.63
C ALA A 331 42.46 2.37 11.46
N MET A 332 41.44 3.07 12.00
CA MET A 332 41.63 4.21 12.90
C MET A 332 42.36 3.78 14.17
N ARG A 333 41.99 2.63 14.74
CA ARG A 333 42.67 2.06 15.90
C ARG A 333 44.15 1.79 15.61
N ALA A 334 44.45 1.08 14.53
CA ALA A 334 45.83 0.79 14.13
C ALA A 334 46.67 2.06 13.91
N VAL A 335 46.08 3.09 13.29
CA VAL A 335 46.72 4.41 13.11
C VAL A 335 47.00 5.09 14.46
N TYR A 336 46.06 5.04 15.40
CA TYR A 336 46.26 5.61 16.74
C TYR A 336 47.35 4.86 17.50
N ASP A 337 47.37 3.53 17.44
CA ASP A 337 48.40 2.70 18.06
C ASP A 337 49.80 3.05 17.49
N GLU A 338 49.93 3.22 16.17
CA GLU A 338 51.18 3.66 15.50
C GLU A 338 51.64 5.06 15.96
N LEU A 339 50.70 5.96 16.26
CA LEU A 339 50.96 7.30 16.77
C LEU A 339 51.14 7.36 18.30
N GLY A 340 50.97 6.25 19.01
CA GLY A 340 50.99 6.21 20.48
C GLY A 340 49.84 6.98 21.13
N MET A 341 48.66 6.95 20.51
CA MET A 341 47.46 7.67 20.94
C MET A 341 46.37 6.70 21.41
N GLU A 342 45.59 7.11 22.41
CA GLU A 342 44.47 6.33 22.92
C GLU A 342 43.12 6.78 22.30
N PRO A 343 42.13 5.87 22.16
CA PRO A 343 40.75 6.22 21.81
C PRO A 343 40.09 7.18 22.82
N ASP A 344 38.96 7.77 22.42
CA ASP A 344 38.25 8.78 23.23
C ASP A 344 37.52 8.16 24.43
N PHE A 345 37.01 6.94 24.28
CA PHE A 345 36.27 6.19 25.30
C PHE A 345 36.37 4.68 25.08
N PRO A 346 35.94 3.82 26.03
CA PRO A 346 35.91 2.37 25.83
C PRO A 346 34.97 1.97 24.68
N SER A 347 35.34 0.94 23.91
CA SER A 347 34.55 0.38 22.81
C SER A 347 33.08 0.12 23.19
N GLN A 348 32.16 0.53 22.32
CA GLN A 348 30.72 0.34 22.50
C GLN A 348 30.12 -0.47 21.35
N GLY A 349 29.62 -1.67 21.64
CA GLY A 349 29.03 -2.55 20.63
C GLY A 349 30.06 -3.26 19.75
N ASP A 350 29.59 -3.86 18.67
CA ASP A 350 30.41 -4.59 17.70
C ASP A 350 29.72 -4.61 16.32
N LEU A 351 30.50 -4.74 15.25
CA LEU A 351 30.00 -4.88 13.86
C LEU A 351 29.82 -6.34 13.44
N SER A 352 29.79 -7.30 14.37
CA SER A 352 29.62 -8.71 14.01
C SER A 352 28.23 -8.95 13.41
N LEU A 353 28.18 -9.83 12.41
CA LEU A 353 26.91 -10.22 11.79
C LEU A 353 26.05 -10.97 12.79
N LYS A 354 24.98 -10.33 13.26
CA LYS A 354 23.97 -10.96 14.10
C LYS A 354 22.96 -11.67 13.18
N VAL A 355 23.09 -12.98 13.03
CA VAL A 355 22.14 -13.78 12.24
C VAL A 355 20.76 -13.65 12.88
N TRP A 356 19.73 -13.29 12.09
CA TRP A 356 18.34 -13.27 12.55
C TRP A 356 17.59 -14.45 11.92
N LEU A 357 17.68 -15.63 12.55
CA LEU A 357 16.84 -16.77 12.18
C LEU A 357 15.54 -16.71 12.97
N LYS A 358 14.41 -16.80 12.28
CA LYS A 358 13.08 -16.84 12.91
C LYS A 358 12.42 -18.20 12.66
N ASP A 359 12.00 -18.84 13.73
CA ASP A 359 11.33 -20.13 13.76
C ASP A 359 9.89 -19.99 13.24
N HIS A 360 9.68 -20.11 11.93
CA HIS A 360 8.34 -20.13 11.32
C HIS A 360 8.09 -21.30 10.37
N VAL A 361 9.14 -22.05 10.04
CA VAL A 361 9.08 -23.10 9.00
C VAL A 361 9.80 -24.38 9.43
N VAL A 362 10.86 -24.25 10.23
CA VAL A 362 11.69 -25.38 10.67
C VAL A 362 12.14 -25.12 12.10
N THR A 363 11.87 -26.07 13.00
CA THR A 363 12.40 -26.06 14.36
C THR A 363 13.93 -26.09 14.30
N LEU A 364 14.57 -25.04 14.81
CA LEU A 364 16.02 -24.95 14.81
C LEU A 364 16.62 -25.91 15.87
N PRO A 365 17.76 -26.56 15.59
CA PRO A 365 18.57 -27.21 16.61
C PRO A 365 18.93 -26.23 17.73
N LYS A 366 19.07 -26.72 18.96
CA LYS A 366 19.40 -25.87 20.13
C LYS A 366 20.68 -25.06 19.96
N GLU A 367 21.62 -25.58 19.17
CA GLU A 367 22.90 -24.92 18.87
C GLU A 367 22.73 -23.69 17.97
N LEU A 368 21.59 -23.58 17.27
CA LEU A 368 21.20 -22.45 16.41
C LEU A 368 20.09 -21.60 17.03
N GLU A 369 19.59 -21.95 18.22
CA GLU A 369 18.69 -21.10 18.99
C GLU A 369 19.46 -19.90 19.52
N LEU A 370 19.17 -18.73 18.94
CA LEU A 370 19.72 -17.48 19.42
C LEU A 370 19.10 -17.16 20.79
N PRO A 371 19.90 -16.78 21.80
CA PRO A 371 19.36 -16.35 23.08
C PRO A 371 18.47 -15.12 22.85
N LEU A 372 17.21 -15.20 23.32
CA LEU A 372 16.31 -14.05 23.31
C LEU A 372 16.88 -12.98 24.24
N THR A 373 17.44 -11.92 23.66
CA THR A 373 17.87 -10.74 24.41
C THR A 373 16.70 -9.80 24.60
N GLU A 374 16.53 -9.28 25.82
CA GLU A 374 15.54 -8.22 26.06
C GLU A 374 15.98 -6.93 25.34
N PRO A 375 15.13 -6.35 24.47
CA PRO A 375 15.42 -5.06 23.87
C PRO A 375 15.60 -3.98 24.94
N LEU A 376 16.52 -3.03 24.74
CA LEU A 376 16.69 -1.91 25.67
C LEU A 376 15.43 -1.03 25.68
N ALA A 377 15.14 -0.40 26.82
CA ALA A 377 14.10 0.61 26.91
C ALA A 377 14.44 1.81 25.99
N PRO A 378 13.45 2.38 25.28
CA PRO A 378 12.00 2.11 25.34
C PRO A 378 11.51 1.01 24.36
N TYR A 379 12.41 0.34 23.62
CA TYR A 379 12.01 -0.61 22.57
C TYR A 379 11.31 -1.87 23.10
N ASN A 380 11.68 -2.37 24.29
CA ASN A 380 10.96 -3.48 24.93
C ASN A 380 9.50 -3.12 25.23
N GLU A 381 9.26 -1.92 25.75
CA GLU A 381 7.90 -1.42 26.03
C GLU A 381 7.09 -1.29 24.74
N GLN A 382 7.68 -0.73 23.69
CA GLN A 382 7.04 -0.62 22.37
C GLN A 382 6.72 -2.00 21.78
N LEU A 383 7.65 -2.96 21.87
CA LEU A 383 7.43 -4.33 21.41
C LEU A 383 6.34 -5.05 22.21
N ALA A 384 6.28 -4.85 23.53
CA ALA A 384 5.19 -5.36 24.35
C ALA A 384 3.82 -4.80 23.90
N LEU A 385 3.75 -3.50 23.58
CA LEU A 385 2.54 -2.87 23.06
C LEU A 385 2.16 -3.41 21.67
N VAL A 386 3.14 -3.58 20.77
CA VAL A 386 2.93 -4.14 19.41
C VAL A 386 2.50 -5.61 19.47
N ASN A 387 3.03 -6.39 20.42
CA ASN A 387 2.67 -7.79 20.61
C ASN A 387 1.26 -7.95 21.21
N LYS A 388 0.76 -6.97 21.96
CA LYS A 388 -0.65 -6.92 22.38
C LYS A 388 -1.61 -6.60 21.22
N GLN A 389 -1.13 -6.12 20.07
CA GLN A 389 -2.03 -5.78 18.97
C GLN A 389 -2.61 -7.05 18.31
N VAL A 390 -3.94 -7.10 18.25
CA VAL A 390 -4.71 -8.13 17.55
C VAL A 390 -5.26 -7.56 16.26
N GLY A 391 -5.04 -8.25 15.15
CA GLY A 391 -5.42 -7.80 13.80
C GLY A 391 -4.39 -6.86 13.15
N ALA A 392 -4.57 -6.68 11.84
CA ALA A 392 -3.77 -5.82 11.00
C ALA A 392 -3.98 -4.33 11.33
N GLN A 393 -2.92 -3.54 11.23
CA GLN A 393 -2.95 -2.08 11.26
C GLN A 393 -2.52 -1.56 9.89
N TYR A 394 -3.37 -0.77 9.25
CA TYR A 394 -3.08 -0.23 7.92
C TYR A 394 -2.94 1.29 7.98
N LEU A 395 -1.94 1.82 7.27
CA LEU A 395 -1.83 3.25 7.05
C LEU A 395 -2.97 3.70 6.12
N ARG A 396 -3.78 4.67 6.57
CA ARG A 396 -4.82 5.26 5.74
C ARG A 396 -4.23 6.12 4.63
N ARG A 397 -4.77 6.03 3.42
CA ARG A 397 -4.32 6.74 2.21
C ARG A 397 -5.48 7.03 1.27
N ASN A 398 -5.28 7.95 0.31
CA ASN A 398 -6.26 8.18 -0.75
C ASN A 398 -6.40 6.92 -1.64
N MET A 399 -7.63 6.54 -1.95
CA MET A 399 -7.98 5.31 -2.71
C MET A 399 -8.90 5.57 -3.91
N SER A 400 -8.95 6.80 -4.41
CA SER A 400 -9.80 7.20 -5.56
C SER A 400 -9.63 6.30 -6.78
N ASP A 401 -8.39 6.00 -7.15
CA ASP A 401 -8.04 5.08 -8.25
C ASP A 401 -7.12 3.94 -7.77
N ALA A 402 -7.18 3.59 -6.47
CA ALA A 402 -6.36 2.56 -5.87
C ALA A 402 -7.19 1.60 -5.02
N SER A 403 -6.69 0.37 -4.88
CA SER A 403 -7.25 -0.62 -3.98
C SER A 403 -6.13 -1.54 -3.51
N GLY A 404 -6.23 -1.97 -2.27
CA GLY A 404 -5.49 -3.10 -1.74
C GLY A 404 -6.31 -4.40 -1.73
N ALA A 405 -7.57 -4.37 -2.18
CA ALA A 405 -8.40 -5.54 -2.42
C ALA A 405 -8.31 -6.01 -3.88
N SER A 406 -8.49 -5.15 -4.87
CA SER A 406 -8.42 -5.53 -6.28
C SER A 406 -7.39 -4.76 -7.10
N ARG A 407 -6.87 -5.41 -8.12
CA ARG A 407 -5.97 -4.82 -9.12
C ARG A 407 -6.17 -5.45 -10.49
N MET A 408 -5.74 -4.74 -11.52
CA MET A 408 -5.56 -5.31 -12.86
C MET A 408 -4.10 -5.69 -13.01
N ASP A 409 -3.81 -6.93 -13.39
CA ASP A 409 -2.47 -7.34 -13.77
C ASP A 409 -2.06 -6.61 -15.06
N PRO A 410 -0.97 -5.83 -15.07
CA PRO A 410 -0.57 -5.05 -16.24
C PRO A 410 -0.08 -5.93 -17.41
N VAL A 411 0.37 -7.15 -17.14
CA VAL A 411 0.87 -8.09 -18.15
C VAL A 411 -0.27 -8.92 -18.71
N THR A 412 -1.00 -9.62 -17.84
CA THR A 412 -2.05 -10.55 -18.29
C THR A 412 -3.37 -9.86 -18.60
N GLN A 413 -3.56 -8.63 -18.11
CA GLN A 413 -4.84 -7.90 -18.18
C GLN A 413 -6.01 -8.66 -17.53
N VAL A 414 -5.70 -9.58 -16.62
CA VAL A 414 -6.66 -10.31 -15.79
C VAL A 414 -6.78 -9.59 -14.45
N ALA A 415 -8.01 -9.45 -13.95
CA ALA A 415 -8.24 -8.85 -12.65
C ALA A 415 -7.85 -9.83 -11.53
N GLU A 416 -7.41 -9.29 -10.40
CA GLU A 416 -7.09 -10.05 -9.20
C GLU A 416 -7.84 -9.50 -8.00
N LEU A 417 -8.17 -10.39 -7.06
CA LEU A 417 -8.70 -10.07 -5.74
C LEU A 417 -7.75 -10.64 -4.68
N HIS A 418 -7.25 -9.80 -3.78
CA HIS A 418 -6.23 -10.12 -2.77
C HIS A 418 -5.02 -10.89 -3.35
N GLY A 419 -4.62 -10.55 -4.58
CA GLY A 419 -3.50 -11.18 -5.29
C GLY A 419 -3.82 -12.52 -5.96
N LYS A 420 -5.06 -13.01 -5.90
CA LYS A 420 -5.50 -14.22 -6.64
C LYS A 420 -6.23 -13.83 -7.93
N PRO A 421 -5.86 -14.41 -9.09
CA PRO A 421 -6.56 -14.17 -10.36
C PRO A 421 -8.03 -14.59 -10.30
N ILE A 422 -8.91 -13.79 -10.91
CA ILE A 422 -10.35 -14.13 -11.01
C ILE A 422 -10.59 -15.46 -11.75
N LEU A 423 -9.66 -15.89 -12.61
CA LEU A 423 -9.75 -17.18 -13.30
C LEU A 423 -9.64 -18.37 -12.33
N ASP A 424 -8.83 -18.26 -11.27
CA ASP A 424 -8.75 -19.27 -10.21
C ASP A 424 -9.99 -19.21 -9.32
N LEU A 425 -10.43 -17.99 -8.96
CA LEU A 425 -11.64 -17.78 -8.16
C LEU A 425 -12.91 -18.29 -8.86
N ALA A 426 -12.93 -18.31 -10.20
CA ALA A 426 -14.00 -18.89 -11.01
C ALA A 426 -14.20 -20.40 -10.80
N THR A 427 -13.20 -21.11 -10.29
CA THR A 427 -13.30 -22.55 -10.00
C THR A 427 -13.93 -22.85 -8.63
N ARG A 428 -14.04 -21.81 -7.77
CA ARG A 428 -14.45 -21.89 -6.37
C ARG A 428 -15.95 -21.68 -6.19
N THR A 429 -16.47 -22.17 -5.07
CA THR A 429 -17.86 -21.95 -4.67
C THR A 429 -18.08 -20.49 -4.22
N LEU A 430 -19.34 -20.04 -4.21
CA LEU A 430 -19.73 -18.72 -3.73
C LEU A 430 -19.35 -18.52 -2.26
N GLU A 431 -19.59 -19.51 -1.39
CA GLU A 431 -19.22 -19.44 0.01
C GLU A 431 -17.70 -19.27 0.21
N GLU A 432 -16.88 -19.96 -0.59
CA GLU A 432 -15.42 -19.78 -0.58
C GLU A 432 -15.03 -18.36 -1.04
N ASN A 433 -15.64 -17.87 -2.12
CA ASN A 433 -15.36 -16.53 -2.65
C ASN A 433 -15.83 -15.40 -1.73
N ILE A 434 -17.00 -15.54 -1.07
CA ILE A 434 -17.51 -14.61 -0.05
C ILE A 434 -16.59 -14.59 1.16
N PHE A 435 -16.14 -15.76 1.61
CA PHE A 435 -15.17 -15.83 2.70
C PHE A 435 -13.86 -15.17 2.30
N PHE A 436 -13.31 -15.54 1.14
CA PHE A 436 -12.03 -15.02 0.64
C PHE A 436 -12.04 -13.50 0.42
N SER A 437 -13.15 -12.92 -0.08
CA SER A 437 -13.26 -11.49 -0.35
C SER A 437 -13.07 -10.64 0.92
N LEU A 438 -13.52 -11.15 2.07
CA LEU A 438 -13.37 -10.49 3.37
C LEU A 438 -12.11 -10.99 4.09
N ALA A 439 -11.95 -12.30 4.25
CA ALA A 439 -10.88 -12.90 5.05
C ALA A 439 -9.49 -12.84 4.40
N LYS A 440 -9.40 -12.55 3.10
CA LYS A 440 -8.15 -12.50 2.30
C LYS A 440 -7.40 -13.83 2.19
N THR A 441 -7.92 -14.89 2.82
CA THR A 441 -7.43 -16.26 2.77
C THR A 441 -8.59 -17.20 2.45
N MET A 442 -8.33 -18.32 1.78
CA MET A 442 -9.36 -19.33 1.54
C MET A 442 -9.81 -19.97 2.86
N PRO A 443 -11.08 -20.39 2.99
CA PRO A 443 -11.58 -21.04 4.20
C PRO A 443 -11.00 -22.46 4.35
N ASP A 444 -10.82 -22.88 5.60
CA ASP A 444 -10.53 -24.27 5.93
C ASP A 444 -11.80 -25.14 5.76
N LYS A 445 -11.66 -26.46 5.66
CA LYS A 445 -12.78 -27.38 5.39
C LYS A 445 -13.90 -27.28 6.43
N ASP A 446 -13.58 -27.10 7.70
CA ASP A 446 -14.54 -26.90 8.80
C ASP A 446 -15.23 -25.52 8.77
N GLU A 447 -14.60 -24.54 8.14
CA GLU A 447 -15.12 -23.18 8.01
C GLU A 447 -16.15 -23.08 6.89
N ILE A 448 -15.99 -23.84 5.80
CA ILE A 448 -16.94 -23.90 4.69
C ILE A 448 -18.35 -24.23 5.20
N ASP A 449 -18.50 -25.26 6.04
CA ASP A 449 -19.81 -25.65 6.60
C ASP A 449 -20.41 -24.56 7.51
N THR A 450 -19.54 -23.86 8.24
CA THR A 450 -19.94 -22.77 9.15
C THR A 450 -20.42 -21.55 8.35
N VAL A 451 -19.66 -21.12 7.34
CA VAL A 451 -20.02 -20.03 6.42
C VAL A 451 -21.32 -20.34 5.70
N ASN A 452 -21.44 -21.55 5.16
CA ASN A 452 -22.67 -22.01 4.49
C ASN A 452 -23.89 -21.91 5.40
N THR A 453 -23.78 -22.45 6.61
CA THR A 453 -24.90 -22.43 7.57
C THR A 453 -25.28 -21.00 7.95
N LEU A 454 -24.30 -20.12 8.17
CA LEU A 454 -24.55 -18.74 8.55
C LEU A 454 -25.18 -17.93 7.40
N LEU A 455 -24.64 -18.05 6.19
CA LEU A 455 -25.18 -17.39 5.00
C LEU A 455 -26.61 -17.85 4.71
N ASN A 456 -26.89 -19.16 4.72
CA ASN A 456 -28.24 -19.69 4.50
C ASN A 456 -29.22 -19.20 5.58
N LEU A 457 -28.81 -19.20 6.86
CA LEU A 457 -29.64 -18.67 7.95
C LEU A 457 -29.98 -17.19 7.71
N MET A 458 -29.01 -16.39 7.27
CA MET A 458 -29.19 -14.97 6.95
C MET A 458 -30.03 -14.70 5.69
N MET A 459 -30.38 -15.72 4.90
CA MET A 459 -31.33 -15.59 3.78
C MET A 459 -32.80 -15.58 4.22
N ARG A 460 -33.09 -15.96 5.47
CA ARG A 460 -34.47 -16.02 5.97
C ARG A 460 -35.14 -14.65 5.91
N LEU A 461 -36.42 -14.65 5.57
CA LEU A 461 -37.23 -13.46 5.37
C LEU A 461 -38.44 -13.48 6.31
N ASP A 462 -38.70 -12.36 6.98
CA ASP A 462 -39.91 -12.14 7.77
C ASP A 462 -41.09 -11.70 6.89
N SER A 463 -42.31 -11.76 7.43
CA SER A 463 -43.51 -11.32 6.72
C SER A 463 -43.45 -9.81 6.42
N GLY A 464 -43.44 -9.46 5.12
CA GLY A 464 -43.48 -8.09 4.64
C GLY A 464 -42.13 -7.49 4.22
N GLU A 465 -41.00 -8.16 4.46
CA GLU A 465 -39.68 -7.65 4.04
C GLU A 465 -39.56 -7.50 2.51
N MET A 466 -40.26 -8.33 1.73
CA MET A 466 -40.28 -8.22 0.27
C MET A 466 -41.19 -7.10 -0.26
N ALA A 467 -42.00 -6.43 0.57
CA ALA A 467 -43.04 -5.50 0.09
C ALA A 467 -42.45 -4.33 -0.71
N ALA A 468 -41.30 -3.79 -0.28
CA ALA A 468 -40.63 -2.70 -0.99
C ALA A 468 -40.01 -3.16 -2.32
N VAL A 469 -39.40 -4.36 -2.32
CA VAL A 469 -38.84 -5.00 -3.52
C VAL A 469 -39.94 -5.30 -4.54
N ASP A 470 -41.07 -5.85 -4.09
CA ASP A 470 -42.23 -6.15 -4.93
C ASP A 470 -42.82 -4.90 -5.56
N ARG A 471 -42.95 -3.82 -4.77
CA ARG A 471 -43.42 -2.54 -5.27
C ARG A 471 -42.49 -1.97 -6.33
N ALA A 472 -41.18 -2.02 -6.12
CA ALA A 472 -40.20 -1.59 -7.10
C ALA A 472 -40.29 -2.42 -8.40
N ARG A 473 -40.44 -3.75 -8.28
CA ARG A 473 -40.63 -4.66 -9.43
C ARG A 473 -41.91 -4.37 -10.21
N ALA A 474 -43.02 -4.15 -9.51
CA ALA A 474 -44.31 -3.82 -10.12
C ALA A 474 -44.25 -2.51 -10.92
N ASN A 475 -43.39 -1.58 -10.52
CA ASN A 475 -43.12 -0.33 -11.25
C ASN A 475 -42.11 -0.47 -12.40
N GLY A 476 -41.67 -1.69 -12.72
CA GLY A 476 -40.73 -1.94 -13.82
C GLY A 476 -39.26 -1.64 -13.49
N ALA A 477 -38.90 -1.52 -12.21
CA ALA A 477 -37.52 -1.27 -11.81
C ALA A 477 -36.57 -2.41 -12.23
N THR A 478 -35.35 -2.05 -12.63
CA THR A 478 -34.28 -2.99 -12.94
C THR A 478 -33.73 -3.68 -11.68
N PRO A 479 -33.05 -4.84 -11.82
CA PRO A 479 -32.43 -5.58 -10.72
C PRO A 479 -31.65 -4.76 -9.70
N ASN A 480 -30.75 -3.90 -10.16
CA ASN A 480 -29.97 -3.05 -9.27
C ASN A 480 -30.85 -2.12 -8.41
N ALA A 481 -31.94 -1.58 -8.95
CA ALA A 481 -32.81 -0.63 -8.26
C ALA A 481 -33.69 -1.29 -7.18
N TYR A 482 -34.32 -2.42 -7.48
CA TYR A 482 -35.13 -3.11 -6.46
C TYR A 482 -34.25 -3.77 -5.39
N LEU A 483 -33.04 -4.23 -5.72
CA LEU A 483 -32.07 -4.72 -4.73
C LEU A 483 -31.51 -3.58 -3.87
N ALA A 484 -31.29 -2.39 -4.45
CA ALA A 484 -30.86 -1.21 -3.69
C ALA A 484 -31.93 -0.77 -2.70
N THR A 485 -33.22 -0.94 -3.04
CA THR A 485 -34.34 -0.64 -2.14
C THR A 485 -34.26 -1.51 -0.88
N GLU A 486 -33.95 -2.80 -1.03
CA GLU A 486 -33.72 -3.69 0.11
C GLU A 486 -32.46 -3.29 0.89
N MET A 487 -31.34 -3.06 0.22
CA MET A 487 -30.11 -2.65 0.93
C MET A 487 -30.29 -1.37 1.73
N ALA A 488 -31.05 -0.40 1.20
CA ALA A 488 -31.38 0.84 1.91
C ALA A 488 -32.30 0.60 3.13
N SER A 489 -33.15 -0.42 3.10
CA SER A 489 -34.09 -0.74 4.18
C SER A 489 -33.41 -1.47 5.36
N LEU A 490 -32.30 -2.18 5.11
CA LEU A 490 -31.64 -3.00 6.14
C LEU A 490 -31.09 -2.19 7.32
N GLY A 491 -30.60 -0.97 7.07
CA GLY A 491 -29.95 -0.12 8.07
C GLY A 491 -28.83 -0.86 8.84
N GLU A 492 -28.67 -0.53 10.12
CA GLU A 492 -27.86 -1.29 11.08
C GLU A 492 -28.79 -2.08 12.01
N ARG A 493 -28.97 -3.40 11.73
CA ARG A 493 -29.84 -4.22 12.57
C ARG A 493 -29.27 -4.31 14.00
N PRO A 494 -30.08 -4.10 15.06
CA PRO A 494 -29.59 -4.09 16.44
C PRO A 494 -28.81 -5.35 16.83
N VAL A 495 -29.28 -6.54 16.40
CA VAL A 495 -28.61 -7.82 16.67
C VAL A 495 -27.23 -7.90 16.02
N LEU A 496 -27.06 -7.40 14.80
CA LEU A 496 -25.79 -7.44 14.07
C LEU A 496 -24.79 -6.42 14.63
N ARG A 497 -25.27 -5.20 14.94
CA ARG A 497 -24.46 -4.19 15.63
C ARG A 497 -23.99 -4.72 16.98
N ARG A 498 -24.89 -5.32 17.76
CA ARG A 498 -24.57 -5.92 19.05
C ARG A 498 -23.59 -7.09 18.92
N ALA A 499 -23.71 -7.90 17.86
CA ALA A 499 -22.75 -8.97 17.59
C ALA A 499 -21.35 -8.39 17.33
N GLY A 500 -21.22 -7.30 16.56
CA GLY A 500 -19.97 -6.59 16.34
C GLY A 500 -19.35 -6.04 17.63
N GLU A 501 -20.16 -5.41 18.49
CA GLU A 501 -19.72 -4.94 19.81
C GLU A 501 -19.19 -6.09 20.68
N LEU A 502 -19.84 -7.26 20.63
CA LEU A 502 -19.42 -8.45 21.39
C LEU A 502 -18.14 -9.09 20.81
N ILE A 503 -17.95 -9.07 19.49
CA ILE A 503 -16.69 -9.46 18.85
C ILE A 503 -15.55 -8.60 19.38
N ASP A 504 -15.76 -7.28 19.39
CA ASP A 504 -14.78 -6.31 19.85
C ASP A 504 -14.44 -6.51 21.34
N TYR A 505 -15.49 -6.66 22.16
CA TYR A 505 -15.39 -6.88 23.60
C TYR A 505 -14.62 -8.17 23.94
N VAL A 506 -15.00 -9.31 23.35
CA VAL A 506 -14.32 -10.59 23.60
C VAL A 506 -12.87 -10.55 23.13
N THR A 507 -12.59 -9.90 21.99
CA THR A 507 -11.23 -9.70 21.50
C THR A 507 -10.39 -8.85 22.46
N THR A 508 -10.96 -7.77 23.02
CA THR A 508 -10.31 -6.96 24.06
C THR A 508 -10.02 -7.79 25.29
N MET A 509 -10.99 -8.55 25.81
CA MET A 509 -10.77 -9.36 27.01
C MET A 509 -9.63 -10.36 26.81
N ILE A 510 -9.63 -11.09 25.68
CA ILE A 510 -8.56 -12.05 25.36
C ILE A 510 -7.19 -11.35 25.38
N ARG A 511 -7.10 -10.15 24.79
CA ARG A 511 -5.88 -9.33 24.77
C ARG A 511 -5.45 -8.86 26.16
N GLU A 512 -6.34 -8.21 26.91
CA GLU A 512 -6.02 -7.59 28.20
C GLU A 512 -5.61 -8.62 29.25
N TYR A 513 -6.27 -9.79 29.25
CA TYR A 513 -5.93 -10.89 30.14
C TYR A 513 -4.81 -11.81 29.61
N GLY A 514 -4.20 -11.47 28.47
CA GLY A 514 -3.05 -12.21 27.92
C GLY A 514 -3.38 -13.66 27.59
N LEU A 515 -4.62 -13.97 27.20
CA LEU A 515 -5.02 -15.32 26.82
C LEU A 515 -4.46 -15.67 25.44
N ASP A 516 -3.87 -16.85 25.32
CA ASP A 516 -3.31 -17.36 24.08
C ASP A 516 -3.70 -18.83 23.85
N GLU A 517 -3.16 -19.45 22.80
CA GLU A 517 -3.44 -20.85 22.46
C GLU A 517 -2.68 -21.86 23.36
N LYS A 518 -1.75 -21.40 24.20
CA LYS A 518 -0.89 -22.23 25.06
C LYS A 518 -1.36 -22.24 26.52
N ASN A 519 -1.86 -21.11 27.03
CA ASN A 519 -2.47 -21.03 28.37
C ASN A 519 -3.91 -21.53 28.31
N ASN A 520 -4.36 -22.23 29.36
CA ASN A 520 -5.72 -22.80 29.41
C ASN A 520 -6.63 -22.16 30.45
N ASP A 521 -6.05 -21.44 31.42
CA ASP A 521 -6.78 -20.93 32.57
C ASP A 521 -7.34 -19.54 32.29
N ILE A 522 -8.64 -19.37 32.55
CA ILE A 522 -9.31 -18.07 32.50
C ILE A 522 -9.19 -17.42 33.90
N PRO A 523 -8.56 -16.23 34.02
CA PRO A 523 -8.35 -15.60 35.32
C PRO A 523 -9.66 -15.27 36.06
N ALA A 524 -9.66 -15.37 37.38
CA ALA A 524 -10.82 -15.04 38.21
C ALA A 524 -11.33 -13.60 37.98
N ALA A 525 -10.42 -12.63 37.78
CA ALA A 525 -10.78 -11.25 37.46
C ALA A 525 -11.57 -11.14 36.13
N MET A 526 -11.24 -11.97 35.13
CA MET A 526 -11.99 -12.04 33.88
C MET A 526 -13.38 -12.65 34.10
N GLU A 527 -13.51 -13.65 34.99
CA GLU A 527 -14.80 -14.22 35.35
C GLU A 527 -15.73 -13.20 36.02
N GLU A 528 -15.21 -12.39 36.93
CA GLU A 528 -15.97 -11.30 37.58
C GLU A 528 -16.49 -10.30 36.54
N GLN A 529 -15.64 -9.90 35.59
CA GLN A 529 -16.02 -9.01 34.51
C GLN A 529 -17.09 -9.64 33.59
N ILE A 530 -16.95 -10.93 33.23
CA ILE A 530 -17.96 -11.66 32.45
C ILE A 530 -19.32 -11.64 33.16
N VAL A 531 -19.35 -11.87 34.48
CA VAL A 531 -20.59 -11.88 35.27
C VAL A 531 -21.25 -10.50 35.25
N ALA A 532 -20.48 -9.43 35.39
CA ALA A 532 -20.99 -8.06 35.40
C ALA A 532 -21.54 -7.64 34.02
N ASP A 533 -20.79 -7.93 32.96
CA ASP A 533 -21.01 -7.32 31.65
C ASP A 533 -21.88 -8.18 30.72
N LEU A 534 -21.76 -9.52 30.79
CA LEU A 534 -22.39 -10.44 29.85
C LEU A 534 -23.52 -11.27 30.45
N LEU A 535 -23.64 -11.38 31.77
CA LEU A 535 -24.68 -12.20 32.40
C LEU A 535 -25.83 -11.37 32.97
N VAL A 536 -27.04 -11.90 32.88
CA VAL A 536 -28.28 -11.32 33.42
C VAL A 536 -29.10 -12.37 34.15
N ARG A 537 -29.90 -11.97 35.14
CA ARG A 537 -30.70 -12.92 35.94
C ARG A 537 -31.85 -13.56 35.17
N LYS A 538 -32.42 -12.85 34.20
CA LYS A 538 -33.60 -13.28 33.44
C LYS A 538 -33.19 -13.61 32.00
N ALA A 539 -33.57 -14.78 31.53
CA ALA A 539 -33.39 -15.18 30.14
C ALA A 539 -34.35 -14.42 29.21
N GLU A 540 -33.84 -14.01 28.05
CA GLU A 540 -34.68 -13.65 26.91
C GLU A 540 -35.44 -14.87 26.40
N LYS A 541 -36.57 -14.63 25.73
CA LYS A 541 -37.34 -15.72 25.11
C LYS A 541 -36.50 -16.30 23.98
N GLN A 542 -36.12 -17.57 24.11
CA GLN A 542 -35.33 -18.25 23.08
C GLN A 542 -36.24 -18.63 21.90
N ASP A 543 -35.95 -18.07 20.73
CA ASP A 543 -36.55 -18.49 19.47
C ASP A 543 -35.80 -19.69 18.86
N GLU A 544 -36.38 -20.24 17.79
CA GLU A 544 -35.84 -21.42 17.11
C GLU A 544 -34.44 -21.16 16.54
N GLU A 545 -34.19 -19.94 16.04
CA GLU A 545 -32.90 -19.52 15.47
C GLU A 545 -31.81 -19.45 16.53
N THR A 546 -32.10 -18.87 17.69
CA THR A 546 -31.20 -18.79 18.84
C THR A 546 -30.86 -20.18 19.37
N ALA A 547 -31.84 -21.09 19.42
CA ALA A 547 -31.60 -22.49 19.78
C ALA A 547 -30.69 -23.21 18.77
N PHE A 548 -30.88 -22.95 17.48
CA PHE A 548 -30.04 -23.49 16.41
C PHE A 548 -28.60 -22.98 16.50
N LEU A 549 -28.40 -21.68 16.67
CA LEU A 549 -27.08 -21.06 16.85
C LEU A 549 -26.37 -21.57 18.10
N LEU A 550 -27.09 -21.73 19.22
CA LEU A 550 -26.53 -22.27 20.46
C LEU A 550 -26.00 -23.69 20.25
N LYS A 551 -26.73 -24.51 19.50
CA LYS A 551 -26.29 -25.86 19.12
C LYS A 551 -25.02 -25.85 18.27
N LEU A 552 -24.88 -24.90 17.34
CA LEU A 552 -23.68 -24.77 16.51
C LEU A 552 -22.45 -24.43 17.36
N VAL A 553 -22.55 -23.43 18.25
CA VAL A 553 -21.43 -23.01 19.10
C VAL A 553 -21.03 -24.12 20.08
N THR A 554 -22.01 -24.75 20.75
CA THR A 554 -21.74 -25.80 21.73
C THR A 554 -21.16 -27.07 21.09
N ALA A 555 -21.65 -27.47 19.90
CA ALA A 555 -21.16 -28.64 19.18
C ALA A 555 -19.82 -28.43 18.45
N SER A 556 -19.40 -27.19 18.23
CA SER A 556 -18.13 -26.89 17.55
C SER A 556 -16.94 -27.51 18.28
N ARG A 557 -16.04 -28.16 17.54
CA ARG A 557 -14.82 -28.81 18.05
C ARG A 557 -13.54 -28.04 17.72
N LYS A 558 -13.67 -26.82 17.17
CA LYS A 558 -12.54 -25.99 16.79
C LYS A 558 -11.68 -25.69 18.01
N LYS A 559 -10.36 -25.78 17.86
CA LYS A 559 -9.41 -25.45 18.93
C LYS A 559 -8.92 -24.03 18.68
N CYS A 560 -9.53 -23.06 19.35
CA CYS A 560 -9.05 -21.69 19.39
C CYS A 560 -9.44 -20.99 20.70
N THR A 561 -8.64 -20.03 21.13
CA THR A 561 -8.85 -19.25 22.36
C THR A 561 -10.22 -18.56 22.36
N ALA A 562 -10.64 -18.00 21.22
CA ALA A 562 -11.95 -17.37 21.08
C ALA A 562 -13.11 -18.32 21.43
N LEU A 563 -13.13 -19.54 20.88
CA LEU A 563 -14.19 -20.50 21.17
C LEU A 563 -14.17 -20.93 22.64
N ARG A 564 -12.98 -21.11 23.21
CA ARG A 564 -12.81 -21.46 24.62
C ARG A 564 -13.45 -20.41 25.52
N VAL A 565 -13.16 -19.12 25.29
CA VAL A 565 -13.76 -18.02 26.06
C VAL A 565 -15.28 -17.99 25.87
N CYS A 566 -15.78 -18.09 24.65
CA CYS A 566 -17.22 -18.10 24.39
C CYS A 566 -17.95 -19.27 25.08
N LYS A 567 -17.37 -20.47 25.06
CA LYS A 567 -17.91 -21.64 25.77
C LYS A 567 -17.83 -21.49 27.29
N HIS A 568 -16.79 -20.84 27.80
CA HIS A 568 -16.68 -20.54 29.23
C HIS A 568 -17.79 -19.63 29.71
N VAL A 569 -18.11 -18.56 28.96
CA VAL A 569 -19.24 -17.66 29.25
C VAL A 569 -20.56 -18.45 29.33
N LEU A 570 -20.82 -19.33 28.35
CA LEU A 570 -22.02 -20.18 28.35
C LEU A 570 -22.06 -21.13 29.54
N ALA A 571 -20.93 -21.76 29.89
CA ALA A 571 -20.82 -22.67 31.02
C ALA A 571 -21.03 -21.93 32.36
N MET A 572 -20.50 -20.72 32.49
CA MET A 572 -20.69 -19.85 33.66
C MET A 572 -22.14 -19.44 33.85
N ALA A 573 -22.82 -19.05 32.77
CA ALA A 573 -24.26 -18.73 32.80
C ALA A 573 -25.06 -19.91 33.36
N GLY A 574 -24.80 -21.13 32.86
CA GLY A 574 -25.42 -22.35 33.35
C GLY A 574 -25.13 -22.64 34.83
N LYS A 575 -23.85 -22.61 35.25
CA LYS A 575 -23.43 -22.85 36.64
C LYS A 575 -24.07 -21.86 37.62
N ARG A 576 -24.18 -20.59 37.24
CA ARG A 576 -24.73 -19.51 38.08
C ARG A 576 -26.25 -19.35 37.96
N LYS A 577 -26.93 -20.19 37.17
CA LYS A 577 -28.37 -20.08 36.87
C LYS A 577 -28.76 -18.69 36.35
N MET A 578 -27.88 -18.12 35.52
CA MET A 578 -28.06 -16.84 34.82
C MET A 578 -28.22 -17.08 33.31
N ALA A 579 -28.59 -16.05 32.57
CA ALA A 579 -28.61 -16.05 31.12
C ALA A 579 -27.53 -15.13 30.55
N VAL A 580 -27.11 -15.38 29.32
CA VAL A 580 -26.24 -14.46 28.57
C VAL A 580 -27.10 -13.34 28.00
N ARG A 581 -26.67 -12.09 28.19
CA ARG A 581 -27.31 -10.89 27.65
C ARG A 581 -27.22 -10.90 26.12
N ASP A 582 -28.31 -10.57 25.42
CA ASP A 582 -28.38 -10.54 23.96
C ASP A 582 -27.90 -11.87 23.33
N LEU A 583 -28.40 -13.01 23.83
CA LEU A 583 -27.86 -14.35 23.55
C LEU A 583 -27.70 -14.61 22.04
N GLN A 584 -28.67 -14.20 21.20
CA GLN A 584 -28.57 -14.38 19.75
C GLN A 584 -27.36 -13.64 19.17
N ALA A 585 -27.16 -12.37 19.52
CA ALA A 585 -26.02 -11.56 19.09
C ALA A 585 -24.70 -12.16 19.61
N PHE A 586 -24.67 -12.64 20.85
CA PHE A 586 -23.51 -13.33 21.43
C PHE A 586 -23.14 -14.59 20.65
N LEU A 587 -24.12 -15.39 20.23
CA LEU A 587 -23.85 -16.60 19.45
C LEU A 587 -23.35 -16.29 18.04
N VAL A 588 -23.93 -15.29 17.37
CA VAL A 588 -23.41 -14.80 16.07
C VAL A 588 -21.97 -14.29 16.22
N SER A 589 -21.70 -13.48 17.24
CA SER A 589 -20.36 -12.96 17.55
C SER A 589 -19.35 -14.09 17.77
N SER A 590 -19.76 -15.14 18.49
CA SER A 590 -18.93 -16.30 18.80
C SER A 590 -18.56 -17.06 17.52
N ILE A 591 -19.52 -17.32 16.64
CA ILE A 591 -19.28 -18.04 15.38
C ILE A 591 -18.30 -17.25 14.50
N VAL A 592 -18.56 -15.96 14.28
CA VAL A 592 -17.73 -15.10 13.43
C VAL A 592 -16.33 -14.94 14.00
N LEU A 593 -16.19 -14.63 15.30
CA LEU A 593 -14.89 -14.46 15.93
C LEU A 593 -14.07 -15.76 15.88
N CYS A 594 -14.68 -16.92 16.14
CA CYS A 594 -13.97 -18.20 16.08
C CYS A 594 -13.47 -18.53 14.68
N MET A 595 -14.23 -18.16 13.65
CA MET A 595 -13.87 -18.36 12.25
C MET A 595 -12.71 -17.45 11.83
N MET A 596 -12.68 -16.21 12.34
CA MET A 596 -11.68 -15.20 11.99
C MET A 596 -10.47 -15.13 12.92
N TRP A 597 -10.48 -15.85 14.04
CA TRP A 597 -9.48 -15.75 15.09
C TRP A 597 -8.04 -15.94 14.58
N LYS A 598 -7.81 -16.99 13.79
CA LYS A 598 -6.50 -17.26 13.17
C LYS A 598 -5.99 -16.07 12.34
N ARG A 599 -6.89 -15.43 11.57
CA ARG A 599 -6.58 -14.31 10.69
C ARG A 599 -6.31 -13.00 11.45
N LEU A 600 -6.86 -12.88 12.67
CA LEU A 600 -6.54 -11.79 13.57
C LEU A 600 -5.14 -11.96 14.18
N LEU A 601 -4.76 -13.20 14.51
CA LEU A 601 -3.45 -13.51 15.09
C LEU A 601 -2.31 -13.38 14.06
N ASP A 602 -2.51 -13.85 12.82
CA ASP A 602 -1.53 -13.70 11.74
C ASP A 602 -1.51 -12.29 11.12
N LYS A 603 -2.40 -11.39 11.59
CA LYS A 603 -2.53 -9.99 11.15
C LYS A 603 -2.84 -9.86 9.64
N SER A 604 -3.52 -10.83 9.05
CA SER A 604 -4.02 -10.75 7.67
C SER A 604 -5.28 -9.88 7.52
N VAL A 605 -6.12 -9.81 8.57
CA VAL A 605 -7.32 -8.95 8.60
C VAL A 605 -7.28 -7.94 9.75
N SER A 606 -7.91 -6.79 9.56
CA SER A 606 -8.07 -5.82 10.65
C SER A 606 -9.08 -6.31 11.67
N ARG A 607 -8.98 -5.80 12.89
CA ARG A 607 -9.99 -6.02 13.93
C ARG A 607 -11.36 -5.46 13.52
N GLN A 608 -11.38 -4.27 12.92
CA GLN A 608 -12.61 -3.61 12.47
C GLN A 608 -13.35 -4.44 11.43
N LEU A 609 -12.64 -5.10 10.51
CA LEU A 609 -13.27 -5.97 9.53
C LEU A 609 -14.05 -7.11 10.18
N VAL A 610 -13.48 -7.74 11.22
CA VAL A 610 -14.13 -8.85 11.92
C VAL A 610 -15.34 -8.37 12.70
N VAL A 611 -15.27 -7.18 13.30
CA VAL A 611 -16.42 -6.51 13.94
C VAL A 611 -17.55 -6.26 12.93
N ASP A 612 -17.20 -5.82 11.71
CA ASP A 612 -18.14 -5.50 10.64
C ASP A 612 -18.65 -6.75 9.89
N MET A 613 -17.98 -7.91 10.05
CA MET A 613 -18.25 -9.12 9.26
C MET A 613 -19.70 -9.65 9.35
N PRO A 614 -20.39 -9.65 10.51
CA PRO A 614 -21.79 -10.05 10.57
C PRO A 614 -22.68 -9.22 9.62
N GLN A 615 -22.41 -7.93 9.49
CA GLN A 615 -23.16 -7.03 8.61
C GLN A 615 -22.87 -7.31 7.14
N TYR A 616 -21.62 -7.58 6.76
CA TYR A 616 -21.27 -7.96 5.38
C TYR A 616 -21.97 -9.26 4.97
N LEU A 617 -21.85 -10.31 5.79
CA LEU A 617 -22.46 -11.62 5.49
C LEU A 617 -23.98 -11.49 5.37
N TYR A 618 -24.60 -10.70 6.24
CA TYR A 618 -26.02 -10.43 6.19
C TYR A 618 -26.43 -9.69 4.91
N CYS A 619 -25.78 -8.56 4.57
CA CYS A 619 -26.07 -7.82 3.33
C CYS A 619 -25.94 -8.70 2.09
N ILE A 620 -24.90 -9.54 2.02
CA ILE A 620 -24.69 -10.49 0.91
C ILE A 620 -25.83 -11.51 0.88
N ALA A 621 -26.12 -12.21 1.97
CA ALA A 621 -27.18 -13.20 2.01
C ALA A 621 -28.56 -12.62 1.63
N ARG A 622 -28.86 -11.40 2.07
CA ARG A 622 -30.09 -10.68 1.74
C ARG A 622 -30.20 -10.33 0.26
N LEU A 623 -29.12 -9.88 -0.37
CA LEU A 623 -29.10 -9.66 -1.82
C LEU A 623 -29.46 -10.91 -2.60
N PHE A 624 -28.92 -12.06 -2.19
CA PHE A 624 -29.23 -13.34 -2.82
C PHE A 624 -30.68 -13.78 -2.60
N ALA A 625 -31.21 -13.57 -1.38
CA ALA A 625 -32.60 -13.92 -1.06
C ALA A 625 -33.62 -13.08 -1.84
N CYS A 626 -33.37 -11.78 -2.01
CA CYS A 626 -34.28 -10.84 -2.65
C CYS A 626 -34.18 -10.79 -4.18
N ALA A 627 -33.23 -11.51 -4.78
CA ALA A 627 -33.00 -11.53 -6.22
C ALA A 627 -33.81 -12.61 -6.98
N VAL A 628 -34.66 -13.36 -6.29
CA VAL A 628 -35.53 -14.39 -6.89
C VAL A 628 -36.37 -13.80 -8.05
N ILE A 629 -36.33 -14.39 -9.24
CA ILE A 629 -37.01 -13.84 -10.42
C ILE A 629 -38.51 -14.18 -10.40
N ASP A 630 -38.86 -15.46 -10.29
CA ASP A 630 -40.24 -15.95 -10.19
C ASP A 630 -40.56 -16.39 -8.76
N ARG A 631 -40.82 -15.43 -7.87
CA ARG A 631 -41.01 -15.72 -6.45
C ARG A 631 -42.18 -16.67 -6.20
N ASP A 632 -43.33 -16.38 -6.79
CA ASP A 632 -44.59 -17.02 -6.42
C ASP A 632 -44.64 -18.50 -6.85
N ASN A 633 -43.83 -18.88 -7.84
CA ASN A 633 -43.70 -20.28 -8.29
C ASN A 633 -42.38 -20.96 -7.89
N ASN A 634 -41.53 -20.31 -7.08
CA ASN A 634 -40.25 -20.89 -6.66
C ASN A 634 -40.35 -21.58 -5.28
N LYS A 635 -40.61 -22.89 -5.32
CA LYS A 635 -40.70 -23.74 -4.12
C LYS A 635 -39.38 -23.81 -3.36
N THR A 636 -38.23 -23.69 -4.04
CA THR A 636 -36.92 -23.77 -3.39
C THR A 636 -36.63 -22.51 -2.59
N TRP A 637 -36.97 -21.34 -3.15
CA TRP A 637 -36.90 -20.07 -2.46
C TRP A 637 -37.73 -20.11 -1.18
N ALA A 638 -39.02 -20.48 -1.25
CA ALA A 638 -39.87 -20.56 -0.07
C ALA A 638 -39.33 -21.53 1.00
N LYS A 639 -38.71 -22.64 0.61
CA LYS A 639 -38.08 -23.59 1.55
C LYS A 639 -36.88 -22.99 2.30
N LEU A 640 -36.13 -22.10 1.66
CA LEU A 640 -34.93 -21.49 2.23
C LEU A 640 -35.24 -20.21 3.01
N THR A 641 -36.22 -19.42 2.56
CA THR A 641 -36.53 -18.13 3.18
C THR A 641 -37.55 -18.23 4.31
N THR A 642 -38.51 -19.16 4.22
CA THR A 642 -39.58 -19.32 5.22
C THR A 642 -39.73 -20.75 5.76
N GLY A 643 -38.96 -21.71 5.25
CA GLY A 643 -39.03 -23.12 5.66
C GLY A 643 -38.32 -23.45 6.99
N PRO A 644 -38.26 -24.73 7.39
CA PRO A 644 -37.61 -25.17 8.64
C PRO A 644 -36.10 -24.93 8.68
N LEU A 645 -35.52 -24.72 9.86
CA LEU A 645 -34.08 -24.48 10.04
C LEU A 645 -33.18 -25.63 9.60
N ALA A 646 -33.71 -26.85 9.48
CA ALA A 646 -32.99 -28.00 8.94
C ALA A 646 -32.49 -27.75 7.49
N ASN A 647 -33.16 -26.88 6.73
CA ASN A 647 -32.80 -26.52 5.37
C ASN A 647 -31.56 -25.60 5.28
N MET A 648 -31.11 -25.02 6.39
CA MET A 648 -29.95 -24.12 6.39
C MET A 648 -28.61 -24.86 6.24
N LYS A 649 -28.64 -26.19 6.38
CA LYS A 649 -27.48 -27.05 6.17
C LYS A 649 -27.34 -27.38 4.69
N GLY A 650 -26.26 -26.93 4.07
CA GLY A 650 -25.94 -27.22 2.67
C GLY A 650 -25.15 -26.12 2.00
N SER A 651 -24.63 -26.39 0.80
CA SER A 651 -23.85 -25.42 0.03
C SER A 651 -24.70 -24.21 -0.34
N PHE A 652 -24.21 -23.03 0.01
CA PHE A 652 -24.79 -21.74 -0.35
C PHE A 652 -24.83 -21.58 -1.86
N THR A 653 -23.78 -22.03 -2.58
CA THR A 653 -23.76 -22.05 -4.05
C THR A 653 -24.94 -22.84 -4.65
N LYS A 654 -25.21 -24.05 -4.15
CA LYS A 654 -26.32 -24.89 -4.66
C LYS A 654 -27.68 -24.23 -4.37
N ASN A 655 -27.81 -23.59 -3.21
CA ASN A 655 -29.01 -22.86 -2.82
C ASN A 655 -29.24 -21.61 -3.67
N ALA A 656 -28.18 -20.80 -3.89
CA ALA A 656 -28.21 -19.62 -4.75
C ALA A 656 -28.61 -19.97 -6.19
N PHE A 657 -28.03 -21.03 -6.77
CA PHE A 657 -28.43 -21.55 -8.07
C PHE A 657 -29.93 -21.89 -8.08
N SER A 658 -30.39 -22.65 -7.08
CA SER A 658 -31.78 -23.12 -7.05
C SER A 658 -32.80 -21.99 -6.88
N ILE A 659 -32.42 -20.90 -6.23
CA ILE A 659 -33.23 -19.68 -6.12
C ILE A 659 -33.34 -18.95 -7.46
N LEU A 660 -32.25 -18.87 -8.22
CA LEU A 660 -32.25 -18.18 -9.51
C LEU A 660 -32.95 -18.97 -10.61
N PHE A 661 -32.70 -20.27 -10.70
CA PHE A 661 -33.14 -21.11 -11.82
C PHE A 661 -34.36 -21.99 -11.51
N ASN A 662 -34.87 -21.95 -10.27
CA ASN A 662 -36.00 -22.76 -9.80
C ASN A 662 -35.83 -24.27 -10.05
N THR A 663 -34.60 -24.77 -9.97
CA THR A 663 -34.26 -26.19 -10.13
C THR A 663 -32.99 -26.52 -9.35
N ARG A 664 -32.75 -27.80 -9.06
CA ARG A 664 -31.47 -28.23 -8.48
C ARG A 664 -30.42 -28.36 -9.59
N PRO A 665 -29.19 -27.87 -9.38
CA PRO A 665 -28.14 -27.96 -10.40
C PRO A 665 -27.62 -29.39 -10.52
N THR A 666 -27.33 -29.81 -11.75
CA THR A 666 -26.36 -30.87 -12.05
C THR A 666 -24.94 -30.37 -11.77
N GLU A 667 -23.95 -31.27 -11.71
CA GLU A 667 -22.55 -30.87 -11.46
C GLU A 667 -21.97 -30.03 -12.62
N VAL A 668 -22.45 -30.24 -13.86
CA VAL A 668 -22.09 -29.42 -15.02
C VAL A 668 -22.65 -28.02 -14.89
N GLU A 669 -23.95 -27.89 -14.63
CA GLU A 669 -24.60 -26.57 -14.48
C GLU A 669 -24.04 -25.80 -13.28
N LEU A 670 -23.67 -26.50 -12.20
CA LEU A 670 -23.01 -25.91 -11.06
C LEU A 670 -21.62 -25.36 -11.43
N THR A 671 -20.89 -26.06 -12.28
CA THR A 671 -19.58 -25.64 -12.79
C THR A 671 -19.72 -24.40 -13.66
N GLU A 672 -20.67 -24.39 -14.60
CA GLU A 672 -21.01 -23.22 -15.40
C GLU A 672 -21.42 -22.02 -14.51
N PHE A 673 -22.20 -22.25 -13.46
CA PHE A 673 -22.61 -21.22 -12.52
C PHE A 673 -21.46 -20.63 -11.71
N LYS A 674 -20.47 -21.43 -11.31
CA LYS A 674 -19.26 -20.93 -10.65
C LYS A 674 -18.46 -20.00 -11.57
N TYR A 675 -18.30 -20.36 -12.85
CA TYR A 675 -17.61 -19.51 -13.81
C TYR A 675 -18.30 -18.16 -13.99
N LEU A 676 -19.63 -18.14 -14.10
CA LEU A 676 -20.44 -16.92 -14.20
C LEU A 676 -20.13 -15.92 -13.08
N ILE A 677 -20.14 -16.40 -11.84
CA ILE A 677 -19.99 -15.55 -10.66
C ILE A 677 -18.52 -15.20 -10.40
N GLY A 678 -17.61 -16.17 -10.48
CA GLY A 678 -16.21 -15.94 -10.11
C GLY A 678 -15.45 -15.05 -11.10
N LEU A 679 -15.75 -15.12 -12.41
CA LEU A 679 -15.16 -14.22 -13.41
C LEU A 679 -15.70 -12.79 -13.31
N THR A 680 -16.82 -12.62 -12.62
CA THR A 680 -17.42 -11.32 -12.31
C THR A 680 -17.10 -10.84 -10.89
N LEU A 681 -16.02 -11.36 -10.30
CA LEU A 681 -15.32 -10.89 -9.11
C LEU A 681 -15.17 -9.36 -9.07
N THR A 682 -14.18 -8.93 -9.83
CA THR A 682 -13.72 -7.56 -9.93
C THR A 682 -13.26 -7.31 -11.38
N ASN A 683 -13.23 -6.05 -11.78
CA ASN A 683 -12.59 -5.62 -13.02
C ASN A 683 -11.64 -4.45 -12.72
N GLY A 684 -11.09 -4.46 -11.49
CA GLY A 684 -10.22 -3.43 -10.94
C GLY A 684 -10.95 -2.32 -10.18
N PRO A 685 -10.17 -1.49 -9.47
CA PRO A 685 -10.70 -0.47 -8.56
C PRO A 685 -11.30 0.74 -9.24
N GLY A 686 -10.97 0.99 -10.51
CA GLY A 686 -11.49 2.11 -11.30
C GLY A 686 -12.89 1.90 -11.87
N THR A 687 -13.52 0.75 -11.63
CA THR A 687 -14.90 0.50 -12.10
C THR A 687 -15.89 1.38 -11.35
N ILE A 688 -16.93 1.88 -12.04
CA ILE A 688 -17.94 2.74 -11.40
C ILE A 688 -18.68 2.02 -10.26
N SER A 689 -18.85 0.69 -10.35
CA SER A 689 -19.40 -0.15 -9.27
C SER A 689 -18.54 -0.14 -8.01
N ALA A 690 -17.22 -0.21 -8.14
CA ALA A 690 -16.30 -0.14 -6.99
C ALA A 690 -16.21 1.29 -6.45
N LYS A 691 -16.14 2.27 -7.35
CA LYS A 691 -16.04 3.69 -7.00
C LYS A 691 -17.27 4.18 -6.24
N GLY A 692 -18.48 3.86 -6.71
CA GLY A 692 -19.73 4.24 -6.03
C GLY A 692 -19.83 3.69 -4.60
N ALA A 693 -19.33 2.47 -4.36
CA ALA A 693 -19.23 1.91 -3.02
C ALA A 693 -18.22 2.66 -2.14
N LYS A 694 -17.02 2.96 -2.65
CA LYS A 694 -15.98 3.72 -1.92
C LYS A 694 -16.40 5.15 -1.61
N GLU A 695 -17.10 5.79 -2.53
CA GLU A 695 -17.66 7.13 -2.34
C GLU A 695 -18.67 7.12 -1.20
N SER A 696 -19.55 6.11 -1.14
CA SER A 696 -20.46 5.91 -0.02
C SER A 696 -19.71 5.69 1.31
N VAL A 697 -18.62 4.92 1.31
CA VAL A 697 -17.75 4.78 2.50
C VAL A 697 -17.12 6.12 2.91
N SER A 698 -16.64 6.91 1.94
CA SER A 698 -16.06 8.24 2.21
C SER A 698 -17.09 9.24 2.73
N ALA A 699 -18.36 9.06 2.36
CA ALA A 699 -19.49 9.77 2.96
C ALA A 699 -19.87 9.27 4.35
N ARG A 700 -19.12 8.29 4.90
CA ARG A 700 -19.32 7.67 6.21
C ARG A 700 -20.67 6.98 6.37
N ASN A 701 -21.21 6.47 5.27
CA ASN A 701 -22.43 5.69 5.31
C ASN A 701 -22.22 4.31 5.95
N ALA A 702 -23.30 3.72 6.46
CA ALA A 702 -23.33 2.33 6.92
C ALA A 702 -23.01 1.36 5.77
N ILE A 703 -22.58 0.14 6.11
CA ILE A 703 -22.18 -0.89 5.13
C ILE A 703 -23.31 -1.16 4.14
N SER A 704 -24.55 -1.31 4.60
CA SER A 704 -25.73 -1.52 3.74
C SER A 704 -25.90 -0.40 2.69
N MET A 705 -25.70 0.86 3.09
CA MET A 705 -25.69 2.01 2.18
C MET A 705 -24.46 2.08 1.27
N ALA A 706 -23.34 1.46 1.63
CA ALA A 706 -22.21 1.27 0.71
C ALA A 706 -22.54 0.26 -0.42
N PHE A 707 -23.32 -0.80 -0.11
CA PHE A 707 -23.89 -1.66 -1.16
C PHE A 707 -24.88 -0.91 -2.04
N VAL A 708 -25.68 0.01 -1.48
CA VAL A 708 -26.54 0.90 -2.28
C VAL A 708 -25.70 1.75 -3.24
N GLY A 709 -24.58 2.33 -2.78
CA GLY A 709 -23.65 3.09 -3.63
C GLY A 709 -23.12 2.26 -4.80
N PHE A 710 -22.83 0.98 -4.59
CA PHE A 710 -22.51 0.04 -5.66
C PHE A 710 -23.69 -0.15 -6.62
N LEU A 711 -24.87 -0.52 -6.11
CA LEU A 711 -26.04 -0.84 -6.93
C LEU A 711 -26.53 0.36 -7.74
N ALA A 712 -26.50 1.56 -7.16
CA ALA A 712 -26.84 2.81 -7.82
C ALA A 712 -25.88 3.18 -8.96
N ASN A 713 -24.64 2.70 -8.91
CA ASN A 713 -23.63 2.87 -9.96
C ASN A 713 -23.52 1.66 -10.90
N THR A 714 -24.51 0.77 -10.90
CA THR A 714 -24.70 -0.25 -11.93
C THR A 714 -25.96 0.04 -12.73
N GLY A 715 -26.04 -0.45 -13.97
CA GLY A 715 -27.19 -0.19 -14.83
C GLY A 715 -26.99 -0.72 -16.24
N LEU A 716 -27.82 -0.27 -17.18
CA LEU A 716 -27.76 -0.76 -18.56
C LEU A 716 -26.40 -0.49 -19.23
N ALA A 717 -25.75 0.63 -18.91
CA ALA A 717 -24.42 0.95 -19.42
C ALA A 717 -23.26 0.21 -18.71
N HIS A 718 -23.45 -0.21 -17.45
CA HIS A 718 -22.43 -0.90 -16.65
C HIS A 718 -23.05 -2.13 -15.98
N GLY A 719 -22.87 -3.28 -16.65
CA GLY A 719 -23.49 -4.55 -16.29
C GLY A 719 -24.67 -4.97 -17.19
N GLY A 720 -25.20 -4.06 -18.01
CA GLY A 720 -26.34 -4.34 -18.89
C GLY A 720 -26.02 -4.89 -20.28
N ASN A 721 -24.74 -5.04 -20.65
CA ASN A 721 -24.38 -5.58 -21.97
C ASN A 721 -24.94 -7.01 -22.18
N GLY A 722 -24.89 -7.84 -21.14
CA GLY A 722 -25.52 -9.17 -21.16
C GLY A 722 -27.05 -9.13 -21.27
N PHE A 723 -27.69 -8.08 -20.74
CA PHE A 723 -29.14 -7.87 -20.89
C PHE A 723 -29.51 -7.63 -22.36
N GLU A 724 -28.73 -6.82 -23.08
CA GLU A 724 -28.91 -6.57 -24.52
C GLU A 724 -28.55 -7.80 -25.37
N ALA A 725 -27.56 -8.58 -24.94
CA ALA A 725 -27.14 -9.80 -25.62
C ALA A 725 -28.23 -10.87 -25.68
N VAL A 726 -29.06 -10.98 -24.63
CA VAL A 726 -30.21 -11.92 -24.64
C VAL A 726 -31.18 -11.56 -25.76
N GLU A 727 -31.53 -10.28 -25.90
CA GLU A 727 -32.41 -9.83 -26.99
C GLU A 727 -31.82 -10.10 -28.37
N TYR A 728 -30.54 -9.77 -28.53
CA TYR A 728 -29.82 -10.00 -29.78
C TYR A 728 -29.79 -11.49 -30.17
N LEU A 729 -29.50 -12.38 -29.21
CA LEU A 729 -29.47 -13.82 -29.46
C LEU A 729 -30.86 -14.36 -29.77
N LEU A 730 -31.88 -13.98 -29.02
CA LEU A 730 -33.25 -14.44 -29.26
C LEU A 730 -33.76 -14.01 -30.64
N GLU A 731 -33.44 -12.80 -31.09
CA GLU A 731 -33.82 -12.32 -32.42
C GLU A 731 -33.13 -13.11 -33.55
N ASN A 732 -31.83 -13.41 -33.40
CA ASN A 732 -31.09 -14.18 -34.41
C ASN A 732 -31.53 -15.66 -34.47
N PHE A 733 -32.03 -16.20 -33.37
CA PHE A 733 -32.47 -17.61 -33.27
C PHE A 733 -34.00 -17.79 -33.38
N LYS A 734 -34.77 -16.73 -33.66
CA LYS A 734 -36.25 -16.77 -33.63
C LYS A 734 -36.87 -17.77 -34.59
N ASP A 735 -36.26 -17.95 -35.77
CA ASP A 735 -36.72 -18.83 -36.85
C ASP A 735 -35.91 -20.14 -36.92
N VAL A 736 -35.14 -20.44 -35.87
CA VAL A 736 -34.23 -21.60 -35.78
C VAL A 736 -34.83 -22.66 -34.85
N ASP A 737 -34.97 -23.91 -35.29
CA ASP A 737 -35.44 -25.04 -34.45
C ASP A 737 -34.34 -25.51 -33.49
N LEU A 738 -34.07 -24.73 -32.44
CA LEU A 738 -33.09 -25.07 -31.41
C LEU A 738 -33.77 -25.71 -30.19
N LYS A 739 -33.63 -27.03 -30.05
CA LYS A 739 -34.23 -27.81 -28.95
C LYS A 739 -33.42 -27.75 -27.66
N ASP A 740 -32.11 -27.95 -27.75
CA ASP A 740 -31.20 -27.93 -26.61
C ASP A 740 -29.89 -27.20 -26.98
N PRO A 741 -29.63 -25.99 -26.44
CA PRO A 741 -28.40 -25.24 -26.70
C PRO A 741 -27.15 -25.89 -26.09
N GLY A 742 -27.31 -26.92 -25.26
CA GLY A 742 -26.20 -27.73 -24.73
C GLY A 742 -25.85 -28.96 -25.56
N ASN A 743 -26.55 -29.22 -26.67
CA ASN A 743 -26.28 -30.38 -27.54
C ASN A 743 -25.18 -30.04 -28.57
N ALA A 744 -24.08 -30.79 -28.59
CA ALA A 744 -23.03 -30.66 -29.59
C ALA A 744 -23.51 -31.00 -31.01
N ASP A 745 -24.41 -31.98 -31.12
CA ASP A 745 -24.96 -32.46 -32.39
C ASP A 745 -26.29 -31.77 -32.70
N HIS A 746 -26.33 -30.44 -32.56
CA HIS A 746 -27.54 -29.64 -32.75
C HIS A 746 -27.99 -29.54 -34.21
N GLY A 747 -27.14 -29.90 -35.18
CA GLY A 747 -27.48 -29.97 -36.61
C GLY A 747 -27.75 -28.62 -37.28
N LEU A 748 -27.31 -27.50 -36.68
CA LEU A 748 -27.50 -26.14 -37.20
C LEU A 748 -26.24 -25.67 -37.93
N ASP A 749 -26.42 -24.95 -39.05
CA ASP A 749 -25.34 -24.24 -39.72
C ASP A 749 -25.10 -22.86 -39.07
N LEU A 750 -24.39 -22.87 -37.94
CA LEU A 750 -24.10 -21.64 -37.17
C LEU A 750 -23.28 -20.64 -37.97
N LYS A 751 -22.41 -21.11 -38.86
CA LYS A 751 -21.60 -20.26 -39.73
C LYS A 751 -22.47 -19.50 -40.72
N ALA A 752 -23.45 -20.14 -41.36
CA ALA A 752 -24.41 -19.45 -42.24
C ALA A 752 -25.27 -18.43 -41.47
N LEU A 753 -25.68 -18.78 -40.25
CA LEU A 753 -26.43 -17.87 -39.37
C LEU A 753 -25.60 -16.64 -38.99
N ALA A 754 -24.36 -16.84 -38.55
CA ALA A 754 -23.39 -15.81 -38.23
C ALA A 754 -23.06 -14.92 -39.44
N ALA A 755 -22.90 -15.52 -40.63
CA ALA A 755 -22.66 -14.78 -41.87
C ALA A 755 -23.84 -13.85 -42.22
N THR A 756 -25.07 -14.33 -42.01
CA THR A 756 -26.28 -13.52 -42.19
C THR A 756 -26.35 -12.35 -41.21
N ALA A 757 -26.07 -12.61 -39.92
CA ALA A 757 -26.02 -11.60 -38.88
C ALA A 757 -24.95 -10.52 -39.15
N ALA A 758 -23.74 -10.94 -39.53
CA ALA A 758 -22.64 -10.04 -39.90
C ALA A 758 -23.01 -9.14 -41.09
N LYS A 759 -23.63 -9.71 -42.13
CA LYS A 759 -24.12 -8.97 -43.30
C LYS A 759 -25.16 -7.91 -42.92
N ASN A 760 -26.15 -8.31 -42.13
CA ASN A 760 -27.21 -7.41 -41.66
C ASN A 760 -26.63 -6.24 -40.84
N TYR A 761 -25.66 -6.52 -39.96
CA TYR A 761 -24.99 -5.48 -39.19
C TYR A 761 -24.13 -4.56 -40.08
N GLY A 762 -23.45 -5.08 -41.10
CA GLY A 762 -22.71 -4.28 -42.08
C GLY A 762 -23.59 -3.28 -42.83
N VAL A 763 -24.79 -3.72 -43.25
CA VAL A 763 -25.81 -2.85 -43.88
C VAL A 763 -26.29 -1.78 -42.91
N PHE A 764 -26.65 -2.17 -41.68
CA PHE A 764 -27.06 -1.25 -40.62
C PHE A 764 -25.99 -0.17 -40.35
N LYS A 765 -24.73 -0.58 -40.16
CA LYS A 765 -23.60 0.31 -39.89
C LYS A 765 -23.36 1.31 -41.03
N THR A 766 -23.54 0.87 -42.27
CA THR A 766 -23.40 1.73 -43.46
C THR A 766 -24.52 2.77 -43.51
N ARG A 767 -25.76 2.35 -43.24
CA ARG A 767 -26.92 3.23 -43.17
C ARG A 767 -26.77 4.29 -42.07
N GLU A 768 -26.37 3.91 -40.86
CA GLU A 768 -26.17 4.85 -39.75
C GLU A 768 -25.12 5.92 -40.06
N LYS A 769 -24.01 5.52 -40.69
CA LYS A 769 -22.98 6.47 -41.15
C LYS A 769 -23.52 7.44 -42.19
N ALA A 770 -24.35 6.96 -43.12
CA ALA A 770 -24.98 7.82 -44.13
C ALA A 770 -25.96 8.83 -43.50
N LEU A 771 -26.56 8.49 -42.35
CA LEU A 771 -27.43 9.38 -41.55
C LEU A 771 -26.64 10.32 -40.62
N GLY A 772 -25.31 10.36 -40.71
CA GLY A 772 -24.45 11.21 -39.88
C GLY A 772 -24.16 10.66 -38.48
N ASN A 773 -24.64 9.45 -38.13
CA ASN A 773 -24.28 8.80 -36.88
C ASN A 773 -22.89 8.15 -37.00
N LEU A 774 -21.88 8.84 -36.46
CA LEU A 774 -20.48 8.39 -36.48
C LEU A 774 -20.19 7.26 -35.48
N ARG A 775 -21.12 6.97 -34.55
CA ARG A 775 -21.00 5.89 -33.55
C ARG A 775 -22.26 5.02 -33.56
N PRO A 776 -22.45 4.18 -34.61
CA PRO A 776 -23.56 3.25 -34.67
C PRO A 776 -23.56 2.31 -33.46
N ARG A 777 -24.75 1.86 -33.06
CA ARG A 777 -24.91 0.94 -31.93
C ARG A 777 -24.04 -0.32 -32.15
N PRO A 778 -23.18 -0.71 -31.18
CA PRO A 778 -22.38 -1.92 -31.29
C PRO A 778 -23.26 -3.17 -31.17
N ILE A 779 -22.79 -4.30 -31.73
CA ILE A 779 -23.34 -5.62 -31.38
C ILE A 779 -23.00 -5.87 -29.90
N PRO A 780 -23.97 -6.24 -29.05
CA PRO A 780 -23.71 -6.50 -27.63
C PRO A 780 -22.69 -7.62 -27.49
N CYS A 781 -21.88 -7.55 -26.43
CA CYS A 781 -20.87 -8.55 -26.07
C CYS A 781 -19.73 -8.79 -27.07
N VAL A 782 -19.68 -8.05 -28.18
CA VAL A 782 -18.60 -8.13 -29.19
C VAL A 782 -17.60 -7.00 -28.99
N ASN A 783 -16.31 -7.37 -28.97
CA ASN A 783 -15.14 -6.52 -28.76
C ASN A 783 -14.99 -5.98 -27.32
N HIS A 784 -13.80 -5.47 -27.01
CA HIS A 784 -13.51 -4.83 -25.72
C HIS A 784 -12.46 -3.71 -25.87
N PRO A 785 -12.58 -2.56 -25.15
CA PRO A 785 -11.66 -1.43 -25.29
C PRO A 785 -10.20 -1.72 -24.92
N VAL A 786 -9.99 -2.71 -24.05
CA VAL A 786 -8.66 -3.12 -23.53
C VAL A 786 -7.95 -4.09 -24.49
N PHE A 787 -8.69 -5.04 -25.07
CA PHE A 787 -8.12 -6.11 -25.91
C PHE A 787 -8.19 -5.71 -27.38
N LYS A 788 -7.31 -4.79 -27.80
CA LYS A 788 -7.28 -4.23 -29.16
C LYS A 788 -5.87 -4.23 -29.75
N GLY A 789 -5.79 -4.16 -31.08
CA GLY A 789 -4.53 -3.93 -31.80
C GLY A 789 -3.91 -5.18 -32.44
N ASN A 790 -4.51 -6.36 -32.24
CA ASN A 790 -4.06 -7.61 -32.85
C ASN A 790 -4.93 -7.98 -34.07
N ALA A 791 -4.42 -8.88 -34.91
CA ALA A 791 -5.20 -9.47 -36.01
C ALA A 791 -6.41 -10.26 -35.50
N VAL A 792 -6.24 -10.95 -34.37
CA VAL A 792 -7.29 -11.61 -33.60
C VAL A 792 -7.20 -11.13 -32.17
N ASN A 793 -8.24 -10.48 -31.68
CA ASN A 793 -8.32 -10.06 -30.28
C ASN A 793 -8.98 -11.15 -29.43
N ILE A 794 -8.50 -11.34 -28.20
CA ILE A 794 -8.99 -12.37 -27.28
C ILE A 794 -9.21 -11.73 -25.90
N ASP A 795 -10.36 -12.01 -25.27
CA ASP A 795 -10.58 -11.72 -23.84
C ASP A 795 -10.10 -12.95 -23.04
N PRO A 796 -9.08 -12.83 -22.17
CA PRO A 796 -8.53 -13.96 -21.41
C PRO A 796 -9.56 -14.71 -20.54
N ARG A 797 -10.64 -14.02 -20.12
CA ARG A 797 -11.69 -14.61 -19.28
C ARG A 797 -12.64 -15.49 -20.09
N GLU A 798 -13.00 -15.04 -21.28
CA GLU A 798 -13.82 -15.83 -22.20
C GLU A 798 -13.02 -17.03 -22.70
N ASP A 799 -11.76 -16.83 -23.10
CA ASP A 799 -10.88 -17.90 -23.55
C ASP A 799 -10.67 -18.98 -22.47
N PHE A 800 -10.56 -18.57 -21.20
CA PHE A 800 -10.55 -19.49 -20.07
C PHE A 800 -11.81 -20.36 -20.03
N VAL A 801 -13.01 -19.77 -20.14
CA VAL A 801 -14.28 -20.52 -20.12
C VAL A 801 -14.37 -21.46 -21.30
N ARG A 802 -14.00 -21.01 -22.50
CA ARG A 802 -13.99 -21.84 -23.69
C ARG A 802 -13.09 -23.08 -23.52
N LYS A 803 -11.88 -22.90 -22.97
CA LYS A 803 -10.97 -24.03 -22.66
C LYS A 803 -11.57 -24.97 -21.63
N GLN A 804 -12.18 -24.43 -20.57
CA GLN A 804 -12.85 -25.23 -19.55
C GLN A 804 -14.04 -26.00 -20.11
N PHE A 805 -14.79 -25.43 -21.04
CA PHE A 805 -15.91 -26.09 -21.71
C PHE A 805 -15.44 -27.28 -22.53
N VAL A 806 -14.36 -27.13 -23.31
CA VAL A 806 -13.74 -28.24 -24.05
C VAL A 806 -13.28 -29.34 -23.09
N GLU A 807 -12.58 -28.98 -22.02
CA GLU A 807 -12.06 -29.93 -21.02
C GLU A 807 -13.17 -30.74 -20.34
N HIS A 808 -14.32 -30.13 -20.07
CA HIS A 808 -15.45 -30.77 -19.39
C HIS A 808 -16.52 -31.31 -20.35
N GLY A 809 -16.31 -31.26 -21.67
CA GLY A 809 -17.28 -31.71 -22.67
C GLY A 809 -18.59 -30.90 -22.68
N ILE A 810 -18.51 -29.61 -22.34
CA ILE A 810 -19.66 -28.71 -22.28
C ILE A 810 -19.82 -28.00 -23.62
N SER A 811 -20.98 -28.14 -24.26
CA SER A 811 -21.33 -27.39 -25.47
C SER A 811 -22.25 -26.21 -25.15
N ASN A 812 -22.14 -25.13 -25.93
CA ASN A 812 -23.03 -23.97 -25.87
C ASN A 812 -23.17 -23.31 -27.24
N VAL A 813 -24.29 -23.61 -27.92
CA VAL A 813 -24.60 -23.15 -29.28
C VAL A 813 -24.50 -21.62 -29.45
N PHE A 814 -24.89 -20.86 -28.43
CA PHE A 814 -24.86 -19.39 -28.52
C PHE A 814 -23.43 -18.84 -28.42
N LEU A 815 -22.55 -19.50 -27.66
CA LEU A 815 -21.14 -19.13 -27.60
C LEU A 815 -20.46 -19.42 -28.93
N ASP A 816 -20.71 -20.60 -29.50
CA ASP A 816 -20.19 -21.00 -30.82
C ASP A 816 -20.65 -20.03 -31.92
N PHE A 817 -21.92 -19.62 -31.89
CA PHE A 817 -22.44 -18.57 -32.78
C PHE A 817 -21.68 -17.22 -32.64
N TYR A 818 -21.35 -16.78 -31.42
CA TYR A 818 -20.56 -15.56 -31.24
C TYR A 818 -19.16 -15.66 -31.84
N HIS A 819 -18.51 -16.82 -31.74
CA HIS A 819 -17.20 -17.06 -32.34
C HIS A 819 -17.26 -17.04 -33.88
N ASP A 820 -18.27 -17.68 -34.47
CA ASP A 820 -18.50 -17.58 -35.91
C ASP A 820 -18.84 -16.14 -36.33
N LEU A 821 -19.62 -15.41 -35.52
CA LEU A 821 -20.02 -14.03 -35.81
C LEU A 821 -18.82 -13.08 -35.88
N VAL A 822 -17.89 -13.14 -34.91
CA VAL A 822 -16.71 -12.26 -34.93
C VAL A 822 -15.78 -12.56 -36.11
N GLN A 823 -15.74 -13.82 -36.55
CA GLN A 823 -14.99 -14.22 -37.74
C GLN A 823 -15.66 -13.72 -39.01
N GLU A 824 -16.98 -13.86 -39.13
CA GLU A 824 -17.73 -13.41 -40.31
C GLU A 824 -17.79 -11.89 -40.44
N LEU A 825 -17.83 -11.15 -39.32
CA LEU A 825 -17.69 -9.69 -39.32
C LEU A 825 -16.36 -9.24 -39.97
N HIS A 826 -15.28 -9.99 -39.73
CA HIS A 826 -13.99 -9.74 -40.35
C HIS A 826 -13.96 -10.19 -41.82
N ASN A 827 -14.42 -11.42 -42.11
CA ASN A 827 -14.43 -11.99 -43.46
C ASN A 827 -15.22 -11.12 -44.46
N GLN A 828 -16.31 -10.49 -43.99
CA GLN A 828 -17.16 -9.61 -44.80
C GLN A 828 -16.73 -8.13 -44.77
N GLY A 829 -15.58 -7.82 -44.15
CA GLY A 829 -15.01 -6.45 -44.12
C GLY A 829 -15.78 -5.45 -43.24
N VAL A 830 -16.67 -5.93 -42.36
CA VAL A 830 -17.43 -5.07 -41.43
C VAL A 830 -16.52 -4.53 -40.31
N THR A 831 -15.51 -5.32 -39.92
CA THR A 831 -14.47 -4.99 -38.95
C THR A 831 -13.07 -5.18 -39.57
N ARG A 832 -12.05 -4.49 -39.02
CA ARG A 832 -10.67 -4.54 -39.55
C ARG A 832 -9.88 -5.76 -39.08
N ASN A 833 -10.29 -6.34 -37.96
CA ASN A 833 -9.68 -7.49 -37.30
C ASN A 833 -10.80 -8.35 -36.70
N VAL A 834 -10.46 -9.57 -36.31
CA VAL A 834 -11.37 -10.43 -35.58
C VAL A 834 -11.50 -9.88 -34.16
N PHE A 835 -12.69 -9.42 -33.80
CA PHE A 835 -12.99 -8.89 -32.48
C PHE A 835 -13.06 -10.02 -31.44
N CYS A 836 -12.76 -9.73 -30.18
CA CYS A 836 -12.94 -10.71 -29.11
C CYS A 836 -14.42 -10.86 -28.75
N VAL A 837 -14.82 -12.05 -28.33
CA VAL A 837 -16.04 -12.26 -27.55
C VAL A 837 -15.71 -11.88 -26.09
N ASN A 838 -16.49 -11.00 -25.48
CA ASN A 838 -16.17 -10.51 -24.13
C ASN A 838 -16.85 -11.36 -23.03
N ILE A 839 -16.46 -11.14 -21.76
CA ILE A 839 -17.02 -11.88 -20.62
C ILE A 839 -18.54 -11.72 -20.44
N ASP A 840 -19.14 -10.60 -20.86
CA ASP A 840 -20.59 -10.41 -20.76
C ASP A 840 -21.34 -11.37 -21.70
N ALA A 841 -20.70 -11.80 -22.81
CA ALA A 841 -21.26 -12.83 -23.69
C ALA A 841 -21.44 -14.13 -22.92
N VAL A 842 -20.40 -14.54 -22.17
CA VAL A 842 -20.40 -15.76 -21.35
C VAL A 842 -21.54 -15.73 -20.35
N LEU A 843 -21.81 -14.56 -19.74
CA LEU A 843 -22.96 -14.37 -18.85
C LEU A 843 -24.28 -14.68 -19.54
N ALA A 844 -24.49 -14.10 -20.72
CA ALA A 844 -25.73 -14.24 -21.47
C ALA A 844 -25.94 -15.67 -22.00
N VAL A 845 -24.91 -16.27 -22.61
CA VAL A 845 -25.03 -17.58 -23.28
C VAL A 845 -25.23 -18.74 -22.30
N ILE A 846 -24.56 -18.71 -21.14
CA ILE A 846 -24.77 -19.73 -20.11
C ILE A 846 -26.15 -19.56 -19.47
N ALA A 847 -26.54 -18.33 -19.12
CA ALA A 847 -27.87 -18.08 -18.55
C ALA A 847 -28.99 -18.54 -19.49
N LEU A 848 -28.89 -18.22 -20.79
CA LEU A 848 -29.82 -18.67 -21.82
C LEU A 848 -29.88 -20.19 -21.93
N LYS A 849 -28.73 -20.87 -21.93
CA LYS A 849 -28.66 -22.34 -21.94
C LYS A 849 -29.39 -22.94 -20.74
N LEU A 850 -29.11 -22.44 -19.53
CA LEU A 850 -29.69 -22.97 -18.29
C LEU A 850 -31.21 -22.80 -18.21
N VAL A 851 -31.77 -21.74 -18.79
CA VAL A 851 -33.22 -21.48 -18.77
C VAL A 851 -33.95 -21.89 -20.03
N TRP A 852 -33.27 -22.40 -21.06
CA TRP A 852 -33.84 -22.64 -22.39
C TRP A 852 -35.08 -23.55 -22.35
N LYS A 853 -35.00 -24.66 -21.61
CA LYS A 853 -36.12 -25.61 -21.46
C LYS A 853 -37.32 -24.97 -20.76
N ASN A 854 -37.06 -24.15 -19.74
CA ASN A 854 -38.11 -23.42 -19.04
C ASN A 854 -38.75 -22.34 -19.92
N ARG A 855 -37.93 -21.63 -20.72
CA ARG A 855 -38.41 -20.68 -21.74
C ARG A 855 -39.31 -21.36 -22.78
N ALA A 856 -38.85 -22.48 -23.36
CA ALA A 856 -39.61 -23.24 -24.36
C ALA A 856 -40.96 -23.75 -23.83
N SER A 857 -41.03 -24.07 -22.54
CA SER A 857 -42.28 -24.46 -21.85
C SER A 857 -43.18 -23.28 -21.42
N GLY A 858 -42.75 -22.03 -21.65
CA GLY A 858 -43.48 -20.82 -21.24
C GLY A 858 -43.39 -20.49 -19.75
N LYS A 859 -42.57 -21.20 -18.97
CA LYS A 859 -42.38 -20.95 -17.53
C LYS A 859 -41.52 -19.72 -17.22
N VAL A 860 -40.67 -19.31 -18.15
CA VAL A 860 -39.78 -18.16 -18.02
C VAL A 860 -39.95 -17.28 -19.26
N THR A 861 -40.26 -16.00 -19.07
CA THR A 861 -40.43 -15.03 -20.16
C THR A 861 -39.09 -14.42 -20.59
N ASP A 862 -39.04 -13.83 -21.78
CA ASP A 862 -37.82 -13.17 -22.28
C ASP A 862 -37.36 -12.04 -21.35
N ASP A 863 -38.29 -11.27 -20.76
CA ASP A 863 -37.99 -10.24 -19.77
C ASP A 863 -37.36 -10.81 -18.48
N MET A 864 -37.85 -11.98 -18.02
CA MET A 864 -37.26 -12.67 -16.87
C MET A 864 -35.82 -13.11 -17.14
N ILE A 865 -35.51 -13.57 -18.36
CA ILE A 865 -34.14 -13.95 -18.75
C ILE A 865 -33.23 -12.74 -18.76
N LYS A 866 -33.67 -11.62 -19.36
CA LYS A 866 -32.91 -10.37 -19.39
C LYS A 866 -32.58 -9.90 -17.96
N LYS A 867 -33.57 -9.92 -17.05
CA LYS A 867 -33.38 -9.59 -15.62
C LYS A 867 -32.43 -10.57 -14.92
N LEU A 868 -32.52 -11.87 -15.20
CA LEU A 868 -31.65 -12.90 -14.63
C LEU A 868 -30.18 -12.66 -14.99
N VAL A 869 -29.85 -12.34 -16.25
CA VAL A 869 -28.47 -12.06 -16.67
C VAL A 869 -27.89 -10.85 -15.93
N PHE A 870 -28.69 -9.78 -15.79
CA PHE A 870 -28.22 -8.62 -15.05
C PHE A 870 -28.05 -8.93 -13.54
N THR A 871 -28.95 -9.72 -12.94
CA THR A 871 -28.81 -10.21 -11.56
C THR A 871 -27.52 -11.02 -11.36
N LEU A 872 -27.16 -11.91 -12.31
CA LEU A 872 -25.92 -12.69 -12.23
C LEU A 872 -24.68 -11.80 -12.21
N PHE A 873 -24.65 -10.74 -13.03
CA PHE A 873 -23.58 -9.74 -12.99
C PHE A 873 -23.47 -9.07 -11.61
N LEU A 874 -24.61 -8.69 -11.02
CA LEU A 874 -24.66 -8.06 -9.70
C LEU A 874 -24.16 -9.00 -8.60
N PHE A 875 -24.41 -10.30 -8.71
CA PHE A 875 -23.98 -11.29 -7.72
C PHE A 875 -22.47 -11.44 -7.62
N GLY A 876 -21.78 -11.62 -8.75
CA GLY A 876 -20.31 -11.62 -8.74
C GLY A 876 -19.79 -10.31 -8.19
N ARG A 877 -20.34 -9.18 -8.67
CA ARG A 877 -19.84 -7.87 -8.27
C ARG A 877 -20.06 -7.57 -6.79
N THR A 878 -21.14 -8.07 -6.20
CA THR A 878 -21.45 -7.96 -4.77
C THR A 878 -20.30 -8.51 -3.92
N ILE A 879 -19.74 -9.66 -4.32
CA ILE A 879 -18.64 -10.30 -3.59
C ILE A 879 -17.36 -9.47 -3.70
N GLY A 880 -16.95 -9.06 -4.91
CA GLY A 880 -15.75 -8.22 -5.07
C GLY A 880 -15.89 -6.83 -4.44
N VAL A 881 -17.07 -6.21 -4.53
CA VAL A 881 -17.35 -4.91 -3.91
C VAL A 881 -17.34 -5.00 -2.40
N SER A 882 -17.76 -6.11 -1.79
CA SER A 882 -17.62 -6.29 -0.33
C SER A 882 -16.16 -6.12 0.12
N ALA A 883 -15.21 -6.62 -0.68
CA ALA A 883 -13.78 -6.43 -0.43
C ALA A 883 -13.33 -4.97 -0.63
N GLU A 884 -13.87 -4.27 -1.63
CA GLU A 884 -13.57 -2.85 -1.86
C GLU A 884 -14.11 -1.96 -0.74
N ILE A 885 -15.31 -2.24 -0.22
CA ILE A 885 -15.89 -1.53 0.94
C ILE A 885 -15.03 -1.79 2.17
N ALA A 886 -14.70 -3.05 2.46
CA ALA A 886 -13.85 -3.44 3.58
C ALA A 886 -12.48 -2.76 3.51
N ASP A 887 -11.82 -2.83 2.36
CA ASP A 887 -10.49 -2.25 2.15
C ASP A 887 -10.49 -0.72 2.26
N HIS A 888 -11.52 -0.04 1.75
CA HIS A 888 -11.62 1.42 1.89
C HIS A 888 -11.93 1.85 3.33
N ARG A 889 -12.73 1.07 4.08
CA ARG A 889 -12.96 1.35 5.50
C ARG A 889 -11.69 1.22 6.33
N ASP A 890 -10.88 0.20 6.03
CA ASP A 890 -9.61 -0.07 6.70
C ASP A 890 -8.50 0.92 6.30
N ARG A 891 -8.34 1.18 4.99
CA ARG A 891 -7.15 1.84 4.40
C ARG A 891 -7.46 3.17 3.72
N GLY A 892 -8.72 3.50 3.45
CA GLY A 892 -9.09 4.68 2.66
C GLY A 892 -9.21 5.94 3.50
N THR A 893 -8.66 7.06 3.06
CA THR A 893 -9.09 8.38 3.56
C THR A 893 -10.41 8.77 2.91
N ASP A 894 -11.13 9.71 3.53
CA ASP A 894 -12.29 10.34 2.89
C ASP A 894 -11.85 10.93 1.54
N MET A 895 -12.49 10.49 0.45
CA MET A 895 -12.09 10.89 -0.90
C MET A 895 -12.67 12.26 -1.27
N ASP A 896 -11.82 13.13 -1.81
CA ASP A 896 -12.27 14.31 -2.54
C ASP A 896 -12.44 13.96 -4.02
N CYS A 897 -13.70 13.80 -4.44
CA CYS A 897 -14.03 13.40 -5.81
C CYS A 897 -14.26 14.60 -6.75
N ARG A 898 -13.95 15.83 -6.30
CA ARG A 898 -14.03 17.02 -7.16
C ARG A 898 -12.97 16.91 -8.26
N THR A 899 -13.41 17.04 -9.51
CA THR A 899 -12.48 17.05 -10.64
C THR A 899 -11.66 18.35 -10.57
N PRO A 900 -10.32 18.28 -10.56
CA PRO A 900 -9.48 19.47 -10.56
C PRO A 900 -9.85 20.38 -11.73
N GLN A 901 -9.90 21.69 -11.50
CA GLN A 901 -10.21 22.67 -12.56
C GLN A 901 -9.32 22.50 -13.78
N SER A 902 -8.05 22.13 -13.58
CA SER A 902 -7.08 21.85 -14.66
C SER A 902 -7.45 20.68 -15.57
N LYS A 903 -8.38 19.82 -15.17
CA LYS A 903 -8.90 18.70 -15.98
C LYS A 903 -10.26 19.02 -16.63
N LEU A 904 -10.81 20.21 -16.41
CA LEU A 904 -12.06 20.65 -17.01
C LEU A 904 -11.77 21.49 -18.26
N THR A 905 -12.53 21.25 -19.33
CA THR A 905 -12.54 22.14 -20.51
C THR A 905 -13.84 22.93 -20.46
N TYR A 906 -13.74 24.24 -20.27
CA TYR A 906 -14.89 25.14 -20.36
C TYR A 906 -15.11 25.45 -21.82
N VAL A 907 -16.20 24.94 -22.38
CA VAL A 907 -16.65 25.31 -23.72
C VAL A 907 -17.42 26.62 -23.57
N ILE A 908 -16.83 27.72 -24.04
CA ILE A 908 -17.46 29.05 -24.09
C ILE A 908 -18.30 29.15 -25.36
#